data_AF-A0A918WLT0-F1
#
_entry.id   AF-A0A918WLT0-F1
#
_cell.length_a   1.000
_cell.length_b   1.000
_cell.length_c   1.000
_cell.angle_alpha   90.00
_cell.angle_beta   90.00
_cell.angle_gamma   90.00
#
_symmetry.space_group_name_H-M   'P 1'
#
loop_
_entity.id
_entity.type
_entity.pdbx_description
1 polymer ?
#
loop_
_entity_poly.entity_id
_entity_poly.type
_entity_poly.pdbx_seq_one_letter_code
_entity_poly.pdbx_strand_id
1 'polypeptide(L)'
;MAIQADLARAVAPGFTGQGITIGTLSDSFATAPTPSTTASEDISNNDLPDGIEVLSEFAQPATDEGRAMMQIIHDLAPGAEQKFFTAFNGQAAFANGIRSLAAAGCDIIVDDVFFFAEPFFQNGLIAQAVNEVSAAGKPYFSAAGNSGRQSYESEFRFADGFTGLSGGPLHDFDPGPATDAFQSFTIPVGSAVTFVLQWDEPFFSVSGAPGCQSDIDIFLTGSGDGQFNVLTGAFSRNVNGDAVDIFTFTNNGTIDIDGQPGPDTEFNLAIEGLAGTPPNLMKILYINRGNFSVNEFDTQSSTLVGHANAQHAIAVAAAPFFQTPPFGSAIPQLESFSSPGGSALLFNDDGTRFVEPLETAQPRITSADGGNTTFFGQVINDGDSFPNFFGTSAAAPHAAAVAALMLESAGGPDSLTPAQLLTLLQQTAIDMETPGFDSGSGAGLIDAQSALRRIGESLFGDPLLADIFMDEDNQSWLNPNVWDNDNAPSPEFDYVLATVGNNIMRSSPQNQIAAGTADFPGNSLTVPSGTRFLLKQQSQTASINSGQGELILDGGQVSFGPNANGSPVLDLNDFHVTATSGNSLGIASSIRNNTATVNGRLTGPGDLLILLEDGGSSLTSNGVVAFAEVDEKGYTGKLTVQGRGSSGNAILDFNSDVDFTGGAALELIGKGTLKVDQALTFQASKLSDPVNGTVPPGVYSGVELEALGANYLNAGGTLTVLPEPSLEGFEFIKTDEAITQVNIAFSNLQPGLTYDLYRSTDLVTFDTLVDTATTEVPAFTFIDTQSPPAKAFYRLSSREEPEPN
;
A
#
# COMPACT_ATOMS: atom_id res chain seq x y z
N MET A 1 22.89 3.20 12.85
CA MET A 1 23.18 1.84 13.34
C MET A 1 21.90 1.12 13.70
N ALA A 2 21.15 1.49 14.75
CA ALA A 2 19.95 0.75 15.22
C ALA A 2 18.88 0.47 14.14
N ILE A 3 18.60 1.47 13.28
CA ILE A 3 17.69 1.37 12.12
C ILE A 3 18.43 1.31 10.78
N GLN A 4 19.72 0.95 10.79
CA GLN A 4 20.59 0.82 9.60
C GLN A 4 20.75 2.08 8.72
N ALA A 5 20.40 3.28 9.22
CA ALA A 5 20.51 4.53 8.45
C ALA A 5 21.95 4.86 7.99
N ASP A 6 22.96 4.48 8.76
CA ASP A 6 24.38 4.60 8.39
C ASP A 6 24.73 3.75 7.17
N LEU A 7 24.20 2.52 7.11
CA LEU A 7 24.35 1.67 5.94
C LEU A 7 23.59 2.22 4.75
N ALA A 8 22.39 2.78 4.98
CA ALA A 8 21.57 3.41 3.94
C ALA A 8 22.30 4.59 3.28
N ARG A 9 22.94 5.46 4.08
CA ARG A 9 23.77 6.58 3.61
C ARG A 9 25.05 6.13 2.89
N ALA A 10 25.54 4.92 3.17
CA ALA A 10 26.74 4.37 2.53
C ALA A 10 26.47 3.74 1.15
N VAL A 11 25.19 3.51 0.77
CA VAL A 11 24.82 3.01 -0.56
C VAL A 11 25.06 4.10 -1.60
N ALA A 12 25.85 3.80 -2.64
CA ALA A 12 26.09 4.73 -3.74
C ALA A 12 24.77 5.09 -4.45
N PRO A 13 24.47 6.38 -4.68
CA PRO A 13 25.40 7.52 -4.73
C PRO A 13 25.79 8.17 -3.37
N GLY A 14 25.16 7.77 -2.26
CA GLY A 14 25.37 8.32 -0.93
C GLY A 14 24.30 9.36 -0.59
N PHE A 15 23.21 8.90 0.03
CA PHE A 15 22.06 9.73 0.37
C PHE A 15 22.30 10.52 1.67
N THR A 16 21.86 11.77 1.70
CA THR A 16 22.01 12.70 2.83
C THR A 16 20.73 13.44 3.19
N GLY A 17 19.65 13.27 2.42
CA GLY A 17 18.43 14.08 2.48
C GLY A 17 18.52 15.35 1.63
N GLN A 18 19.48 15.44 0.71
CA GLN A 18 19.71 16.65 -0.07
C GLN A 18 18.47 17.06 -0.87
N GLY A 19 18.08 18.33 -0.74
CA GLY A 19 16.93 18.88 -1.46
C GLY A 19 15.57 18.50 -0.87
N ILE A 20 15.55 17.87 0.30
CA ILE A 20 14.34 17.62 1.09
C ILE A 20 14.31 18.60 2.27
N THR A 21 13.14 19.19 2.55
CA THR A 21 12.93 20.03 3.73
C THR A 21 12.06 19.33 4.77
N ILE A 22 12.50 19.27 6.03
CA ILE A 22 11.72 18.71 7.16
C ILE A 22 11.28 19.83 8.10
N GLY A 23 9.98 19.86 8.42
CA GLY A 23 9.40 20.76 9.41
C GLY A 23 9.18 20.07 10.76
N THR A 24 9.74 20.61 11.83
CA THR A 24 9.61 20.08 13.19
C THR A 24 8.67 20.94 14.04
N LEU A 25 7.71 20.29 14.72
CA LEU A 25 6.89 20.92 15.75
C LEU A 25 7.16 20.29 17.12
N SER A 26 7.52 21.10 18.09
CA SER A 26 7.78 20.67 19.47
C SER A 26 7.62 21.86 20.43
N ASP A 27 8.17 21.78 21.64
CA ASP A 27 8.08 22.83 22.65
C ASP A 27 8.75 24.14 22.22
N SER A 28 10.05 24.13 21.96
CA SER A 28 10.86 25.28 21.56
C SER A 28 12.12 24.86 20.80
N PHE A 29 12.77 25.85 20.17
CA PHE A 29 14.06 25.65 19.50
C PHE A 29 15.23 26.28 20.28
N ALA A 30 15.11 27.51 20.76
CA ALA A 30 16.20 28.23 21.41
C ALA A 30 15.72 29.14 22.56
N THR A 31 14.90 28.62 23.46
CA THR A 31 14.32 29.33 24.61
C THR A 31 14.72 28.76 25.96
N ALA A 32 15.43 27.62 25.98
CA ALA A 32 15.89 27.03 27.23
C ALA A 32 16.71 28.04 28.05
N PRO A 33 16.47 28.15 29.37
CA PRO A 33 17.11 29.17 30.19
C PRO A 33 18.60 28.88 30.43
N THR A 34 18.98 27.61 30.49
CA THR A 34 20.36 27.16 30.77
C THR A 34 20.69 25.86 30.02
N PRO A 35 20.66 25.83 28.67
CA PRO A 35 21.05 24.65 27.93
C PRO A 35 22.58 24.48 27.98
N SER A 36 23.09 23.25 27.88
CA SER A 36 24.54 22.99 27.86
C SER A 36 25.20 23.42 26.55
N THR A 37 24.43 23.50 25.46
CA THR A 37 24.82 24.12 24.19
C THR A 37 23.72 25.05 23.69
N THR A 38 24.10 26.02 22.87
CA THR A 38 23.18 26.91 22.15
C THR A 38 23.02 26.47 20.70
N ALA A 39 21.93 26.87 20.04
CA ALA A 39 21.73 26.61 18.61
C ALA A 39 22.92 27.09 17.74
N SER A 40 23.54 28.22 18.09
CA SER A 40 24.72 28.71 17.36
C SER A 40 25.94 27.81 17.54
N GLU A 41 26.11 27.19 18.71
CA GLU A 41 27.21 26.25 18.97
C GLU A 41 26.98 24.94 18.22
N ASP A 42 25.76 24.41 18.25
CA ASP A 42 25.39 23.21 17.51
C ASP A 42 25.61 23.37 16.00
N ILE A 43 25.23 24.52 15.41
CA ILE A 43 25.52 24.82 14.00
C ILE A 43 27.04 24.88 13.75
N SER A 44 27.80 25.52 14.65
CA SER A 44 29.25 25.65 14.50
C SER A 44 30.01 24.33 14.62
N ASN A 45 29.44 23.38 15.36
CA ASN A 45 29.97 22.03 15.57
C ASN A 45 29.44 21.01 14.56
N ASN A 46 28.54 21.42 13.66
CA ASN A 46 27.86 20.57 12.68
C ASN A 46 26.90 19.54 13.30
N ASP A 47 26.33 19.86 14.47
CA ASP A 47 25.24 19.10 15.10
C ASP A 47 23.86 19.59 14.62
N LEU A 48 23.80 20.76 13.98
CA LEU A 48 22.63 21.29 13.26
C LEU A 48 23.04 21.85 11.89
N PRO A 49 22.14 21.88 10.90
CA PRO A 49 22.39 22.54 9.63
C PRO A 49 22.41 24.07 9.81
N ASP A 50 23.18 24.77 8.96
CA ASP A 50 23.07 26.22 8.85
C ASP A 50 21.74 26.62 8.18
N GLY A 51 21.28 27.84 8.44
CA GLY A 51 20.10 28.40 7.76
C GLY A 51 18.74 27.88 8.22
N ILE A 52 18.64 27.30 9.43
CA ILE A 52 17.36 26.89 10.02
C ILE A 52 16.37 28.06 10.04
N GLU A 53 15.19 27.85 9.47
CA GLU A 53 14.09 28.82 9.53
C GLU A 53 13.16 28.53 10.71
N VAL A 54 13.13 29.43 11.69
CA VAL A 54 12.20 29.37 12.82
C VAL A 54 10.97 30.21 12.49
N LEU A 55 9.89 29.56 12.04
CA LEU A 55 8.64 30.24 11.65
C LEU A 55 7.91 30.78 12.88
N SER A 56 7.94 30.03 13.97
CA SER A 56 7.37 30.42 15.26
C SER A 56 8.16 29.80 16.39
N GLU A 57 8.59 30.64 17.33
CA GLU A 57 9.26 30.24 18.56
C GLU A 57 8.30 30.36 19.76
N PHE A 58 8.53 29.58 20.81
CA PHE A 58 7.78 29.74 22.05
C PHE A 58 8.23 30.99 22.81
N ALA A 59 7.27 31.81 23.24
CA ALA A 59 7.60 33.10 23.86
C ALA A 59 8.14 32.97 25.30
N GLN A 60 8.00 31.80 25.92
CA GLN A 60 8.42 31.54 27.31
C GLN A 60 9.56 30.52 27.33
N PRO A 61 10.35 30.44 28.41
CA PRO A 61 11.36 29.41 28.54
C PRO A 61 10.74 28.02 28.51
N ALA A 62 11.23 27.17 27.61
CA ALA A 62 10.92 25.75 27.52
C ALA A 62 12.22 24.92 27.49
N THR A 63 12.17 23.68 27.01
CA THR A 63 13.28 22.73 27.17
C THR A 63 14.20 22.63 25.96
N ASP A 64 13.80 23.21 24.83
CA ASP A 64 14.42 23.05 23.51
C ASP A 64 14.40 21.61 22.99
N GLU A 65 13.40 20.80 23.36
CA GLU A 65 13.20 19.43 22.87
C GLU A 65 13.11 19.42 21.34
N GLY A 66 12.48 20.45 20.75
CA GLY A 66 12.44 20.65 19.30
C GLY A 66 13.80 20.77 18.64
N ARG A 67 14.76 21.46 19.27
CA ARG A 67 16.13 21.51 18.76
C ARG A 67 16.85 20.17 18.89
N ALA A 68 16.55 19.39 19.94
CA ALA A 68 17.09 18.04 20.09
C ALA A 68 16.56 17.08 19.01
N MET A 69 15.26 17.15 18.68
CA MET A 69 14.70 16.41 17.54
C MET A 69 15.39 16.79 16.22
N MET A 70 15.72 18.06 16.03
CA MET A 70 16.40 18.55 14.83
C MET A 70 17.85 18.08 14.71
N GLN A 71 18.55 17.85 15.85
CA GLN A 71 19.87 17.20 15.85
C GLN A 71 19.76 15.74 15.40
N ILE A 72 18.76 14.99 15.89
CA ILE A 72 18.49 13.62 15.43
C ILE A 72 18.28 13.59 13.92
N ILE A 73 17.48 14.52 13.39
CA ILE A 73 17.25 14.64 11.95
C ILE A 73 18.57 14.91 11.22
N HIS A 74 19.39 15.84 11.71
CA HIS A 74 20.66 16.21 11.08
C HIS A 74 21.67 15.06 11.08
N ASP A 75 21.73 14.28 12.16
CA ASP A 75 22.65 13.13 12.24
C ASP A 75 22.34 12.06 11.20
N LEU A 76 21.06 11.85 10.89
CA LEU A 76 20.61 10.84 9.93
C LEU A 76 20.51 11.40 8.50
N ALA A 77 20.05 12.63 8.34
CA ALA A 77 19.84 13.30 7.06
C ALA A 77 20.51 14.68 7.05
N PRO A 78 21.86 14.76 7.06
CA PRO A 78 22.60 16.02 7.24
C PRO A 78 22.51 16.98 6.05
N GLY A 79 21.99 16.52 4.91
CA GLY A 79 21.72 17.32 3.72
C GLY A 79 20.30 17.87 3.67
N ALA A 80 19.40 17.45 4.57
CA ALA A 80 18.03 17.95 4.64
C ALA A 80 18.00 19.37 5.23
N GLU A 81 17.22 20.24 4.61
CA GLU A 81 16.91 21.55 5.19
C GLU A 81 15.90 21.36 6.32
N GLN A 82 15.99 22.18 7.37
CA GLN A 82 15.12 22.06 8.53
C GLN A 82 14.41 23.38 8.87
N LYS A 83 13.14 23.27 9.27
CA LYS A 83 12.32 24.40 9.72
C LYS A 83 11.64 24.05 11.04
N PHE A 84 11.40 25.06 11.87
CA PHE A 84 10.79 24.87 13.19
C PHE A 84 9.51 25.70 13.37
N PHE A 85 8.54 25.12 14.05
CA PHE A 85 7.35 25.81 14.53
C PHE A 85 6.92 25.27 15.91
N THR A 86 6.85 26.10 16.94
CA THR A 86 6.38 25.64 18.27
C THR A 86 4.93 25.13 18.27
N ALA A 87 4.70 23.96 18.87
CA ALA A 87 3.36 23.40 19.11
C ALA A 87 2.70 23.95 20.39
N PHE A 88 3.45 24.66 21.27
CA PHE A 88 3.00 25.01 22.63
C PHE A 88 2.04 26.22 22.69
N ASN A 89 1.74 26.86 21.56
CA ASN A 89 0.82 28.00 21.50
C ASN A 89 -0.68 27.59 21.44
N GLY A 90 -0.98 26.31 21.71
CA GLY A 90 -2.34 25.75 21.77
C GLY A 90 -2.78 25.05 20.48
N GLN A 91 -3.84 24.24 20.57
CA GLN A 91 -4.27 23.35 19.48
C GLN A 91 -4.50 24.05 18.13
N ALA A 92 -5.15 25.22 18.13
CA ALA A 92 -5.38 25.98 16.89
C ALA A 92 -4.07 26.53 16.30
N ALA A 93 -3.12 26.94 17.14
CA ALA A 93 -1.80 27.39 16.68
C ALA A 93 -0.97 26.21 16.15
N PHE A 94 -1.05 25.04 16.79
CA PHE A 94 -0.40 23.82 16.32
C PHE A 94 -0.96 23.41 14.95
N ALA A 95 -2.28 23.31 14.78
CA ALA A 95 -2.91 23.02 13.49
C ALA A 95 -2.51 24.02 12.39
N ASN A 96 -2.39 25.31 12.73
CA ASN A 96 -1.86 26.32 11.80
C ASN A 96 -0.36 26.19 11.53
N GLY A 97 0.42 25.74 12.52
CA GLY A 97 1.84 25.46 12.38
C GLY A 97 2.10 24.36 11.37
N ILE A 98 1.34 23.26 11.43
CA ILE A 98 1.38 22.17 10.44
C ILE A 98 1.15 22.71 9.03
N ARG A 99 0.08 23.48 8.82
CA ARG A 99 -0.23 24.12 7.53
C ARG A 99 0.85 25.12 7.10
N SER A 100 1.42 25.86 8.04
CA SER A 100 2.45 26.87 7.78
C SER A 100 3.76 26.24 7.35
N LEU A 101 4.17 25.12 7.96
CA LEU A 101 5.35 24.37 7.55
C LEU A 101 5.16 23.78 6.15
N ALA A 102 4.01 23.16 5.87
CA ALA A 102 3.68 22.70 4.52
C ALA A 102 3.72 23.85 3.49
N ALA A 103 3.12 25.00 3.82
CA ALA A 103 3.13 26.19 2.95
C ALA A 103 4.54 26.82 2.81
N ALA A 104 5.42 26.63 3.79
CA ALA A 104 6.82 27.03 3.73
C ALA A 104 7.69 26.05 2.94
N GLY A 105 7.11 25.03 2.31
CA GLY A 105 7.82 24.08 1.44
C GLY A 105 8.41 22.88 2.16
N CYS A 106 7.99 22.59 3.40
CA CYS A 106 8.36 21.32 4.04
C CYS A 106 7.77 20.14 3.25
N ASP A 107 8.62 19.17 2.96
CA ASP A 107 8.27 17.92 2.29
C ASP A 107 7.79 16.87 3.28
N ILE A 108 8.36 16.89 4.49
CA ILE A 108 8.00 16.02 5.61
C ILE A 108 7.73 16.92 6.82
N ILE A 109 6.75 16.55 7.64
CA ILE A 109 6.44 17.22 8.90
C ILE A 109 6.51 16.19 10.03
N VAL A 110 7.10 16.56 11.16
CA VAL A 110 7.20 15.72 12.35
C VAL A 110 6.90 16.48 13.63
N ASP A 111 6.21 15.84 14.57
CA ASP A 111 5.95 16.38 15.90
C ASP A 111 6.11 15.36 17.03
N ASP A 112 6.16 15.86 18.26
CA ASP A 112 6.20 15.07 19.48
C ASP A 112 5.23 15.53 20.59
N VAL A 113 4.21 16.34 20.26
CA VAL A 113 3.39 17.03 21.27
C VAL A 113 1.95 16.56 21.25
N PHE A 114 1.43 16.16 22.41
CA PHE A 114 0.02 15.82 22.60
C PHE A 114 -0.71 16.84 23.47
N PHE A 115 -1.96 17.18 23.12
CA PHE A 115 -2.85 18.01 23.94
C PHE A 115 -3.96 17.15 24.59
N PHE A 116 -4.10 17.24 25.91
CA PHE A 116 -5.09 16.45 26.67
C PHE A 116 -6.54 16.65 26.22
N ALA A 117 -6.88 17.84 25.70
CA ALA A 117 -8.21 18.18 25.22
C ALA A 117 -8.37 17.98 23.70
N GLU A 118 -7.56 17.14 23.07
CA GLU A 118 -7.85 16.62 21.73
C GLU A 118 -8.91 15.52 21.81
N PRO A 119 -9.92 15.49 20.93
CA PRO A 119 -10.93 14.45 20.97
C PRO A 119 -10.31 13.06 20.67
N PHE A 120 -10.72 12.05 21.44
CA PHE A 120 -10.27 10.66 21.26
C PHE A 120 -11.06 9.93 20.18
N PHE A 121 -12.35 10.27 20.05
CA PHE A 121 -13.32 9.58 19.19
C PHE A 121 -13.71 10.38 17.94
N GLN A 122 -13.08 11.53 17.72
CA GLN A 122 -13.33 12.45 16.60
C GLN A 122 -12.00 13.08 16.18
N ASN A 123 -11.80 13.40 14.90
CA ASN A 123 -10.64 14.21 14.52
C ASN A 123 -10.76 15.63 15.09
N GLY A 124 -9.85 15.99 15.99
CA GLY A 124 -9.66 17.38 16.42
C GLY A 124 -9.03 18.27 15.33
N LEU A 125 -8.87 19.57 15.63
CA LEU A 125 -8.33 20.55 14.68
C LEU A 125 -6.91 20.19 14.18
N ILE A 126 -6.09 19.58 15.03
CA ILE A 126 -4.73 19.14 14.68
C ILE A 126 -4.82 17.92 13.75
N ALA A 127 -5.63 16.91 14.09
CA ALA A 127 -5.86 15.73 13.25
C ALA A 127 -6.37 16.09 11.84
N GLN A 128 -7.26 17.08 11.75
CA GLN A 128 -7.74 17.62 10.47
C GLN A 128 -6.59 18.26 9.67
N ALA A 129 -5.73 19.07 10.32
CA ALA A 129 -4.56 19.64 9.66
C ALA A 129 -3.56 18.57 9.18
N VAL A 130 -3.35 17.51 9.95
CA VAL A 130 -2.53 16.34 9.55
C VAL A 130 -3.10 15.67 8.30
N ASN A 131 -4.40 15.41 8.29
CA ASN A 131 -5.08 14.80 7.14
C ASN A 131 -5.00 15.70 5.90
N GLU A 132 -5.15 17.02 6.06
CA GLU A 132 -5.05 18.00 4.97
C GLU A 132 -3.65 18.01 4.32
N VAL A 133 -2.57 18.11 5.10
CA VAL A 133 -1.21 18.17 4.53
C VAL A 133 -0.77 16.83 3.93
N SER A 134 -1.21 15.72 4.53
CA SER A 134 -0.96 14.39 3.99
C SER A 134 -1.69 14.17 2.66
N ALA A 135 -2.94 14.63 2.55
CA ALA A 135 -3.68 14.63 1.29
C ALA A 135 -3.03 15.55 0.23
N ALA A 136 -2.33 16.59 0.65
CA ALA A 136 -1.49 17.44 -0.20
C ALA A 136 -0.12 16.83 -0.54
N GLY A 137 0.13 15.58 -0.17
CA GLY A 137 1.35 14.83 -0.52
C GLY A 137 2.47 14.92 0.50
N LYS A 138 2.28 15.56 1.66
CA LYS A 138 3.32 15.75 2.68
C LYS A 138 3.19 14.72 3.80
N PRO A 139 4.09 13.73 3.93
CA PRO A 139 4.03 12.74 5.00
C PRO A 139 4.14 13.42 6.37
N TYR A 140 3.29 13.00 7.30
CA TYR A 140 3.23 13.54 8.66
C TYR A 140 3.56 12.45 9.68
N PHE A 141 4.63 12.65 10.44
CA PHE A 141 5.07 11.76 11.52
C PHE A 141 4.71 12.37 12.87
N SER A 142 4.22 11.54 13.80
CA SER A 142 3.92 11.98 15.16
C SER A 142 4.44 10.96 16.16
N ALA A 143 4.91 11.42 17.31
CA ALA A 143 5.18 10.52 18.44
C ALA A 143 3.91 9.76 18.84
N ALA A 144 3.99 8.43 18.98
CA ALA A 144 2.83 7.63 19.38
C ALA A 144 2.32 7.97 20.79
N GLY A 145 3.19 8.49 21.67
CA GLY A 145 2.90 8.76 23.08
C GLY A 145 3.64 7.81 24.01
N ASN A 146 3.82 8.25 25.26
CA ASN A 146 4.62 7.56 26.27
C ASN A 146 3.77 7.06 27.46
N SER A 147 2.51 6.70 27.23
CA SER A 147 1.56 6.30 28.28
C SER A 147 1.32 4.79 28.36
N GLY A 148 2.00 3.99 27.52
CA GLY A 148 1.86 2.54 27.49
C GLY A 148 0.40 2.13 27.48
N ARG A 149 -0.01 1.25 28.39
CA ARG A 149 -1.41 0.83 28.56
C ARG A 149 -2.12 1.49 29.74
N GLN A 150 -1.71 2.69 30.15
CA GLN A 150 -2.29 3.39 31.30
C GLN A 150 -3.65 4.01 30.95
N SER A 151 -4.69 3.18 30.86
CA SER A 151 -6.04 3.63 30.58
C SER A 151 -7.13 2.74 31.18
N TYR A 152 -8.33 3.31 31.20
CA TYR A 152 -9.58 2.60 31.45
C TYR A 152 -10.55 2.86 30.31
N GLU A 153 -11.32 1.84 29.91
CA GLU A 153 -12.34 1.96 28.89
C GLU A 153 -13.57 1.10 29.23
N SER A 154 -14.76 1.71 29.20
CA SER A 154 -16.03 1.01 29.47
C SER A 154 -17.24 1.82 29.01
N GLU A 155 -18.38 1.18 28.78
CA GLU A 155 -19.68 1.86 28.82
C GLU A 155 -19.96 2.42 30.23
N PHE A 156 -20.82 3.44 30.34
CA PHE A 156 -21.30 3.89 31.64
C PHE A 156 -22.36 2.91 32.19
N ARG A 157 -21.98 2.15 33.22
CA ARG A 157 -22.88 1.33 34.04
C ARG A 157 -23.28 2.09 35.30
N PHE A 158 -24.54 1.97 35.74
CA PHE A 158 -25.01 2.59 36.97
C PHE A 158 -24.63 1.77 38.20
N ALA A 159 -23.93 2.38 39.16
CA ALA A 159 -23.67 1.79 40.46
C ALA A 159 -24.90 1.95 41.38
N ASP A 160 -25.76 0.92 41.40
CA ASP A 160 -27.00 0.93 42.19
C ASP A 160 -26.72 1.17 43.69
N GLY A 161 -27.41 2.16 44.27
CA GLY A 161 -27.27 2.52 45.69
C GLY A 161 -26.14 3.51 45.99
N PHE A 162 -25.38 3.94 44.99
CA PHE A 162 -24.40 5.00 45.10
C PHE A 162 -24.91 6.29 44.46
N THR A 163 -24.56 7.43 45.07
CA THR A 163 -24.89 8.76 44.56
C THR A 163 -23.66 9.62 44.73
N GLY A 164 -23.24 10.30 43.66
CA GLY A 164 -22.05 11.12 43.65
C GLY A 164 -22.23 12.44 44.38
N LEU A 165 -21.19 13.28 44.32
CA LEU A 165 -21.09 14.54 45.04
C LEU A 165 -22.19 15.53 44.61
N SER A 166 -22.50 15.52 43.31
CA SER A 166 -23.43 16.44 42.68
C SER A 166 -24.87 15.89 42.60
N GLY A 167 -25.10 14.69 43.15
CA GLY A 167 -26.43 14.06 43.27
C GLY A 167 -26.82 13.16 42.10
N GLY A 168 -25.92 12.92 41.15
CA GLY A 168 -26.06 11.98 40.05
C GLY A 168 -25.68 10.56 40.44
N PRO A 169 -26.07 9.54 39.66
CA PRO A 169 -25.57 8.19 39.81
C PRO A 169 -24.07 8.10 39.53
N LEU A 170 -23.40 7.17 40.23
CA LEU A 170 -22.01 6.83 39.95
C LEU A 170 -21.87 5.73 38.91
N HIS A 171 -20.71 5.69 38.29
CA HIS A 171 -20.27 4.61 37.41
C HIS A 171 -19.91 3.35 38.22
N ASP A 172 -20.36 2.19 37.75
CA ASP A 172 -19.92 0.88 38.23
C ASP A 172 -18.70 0.37 37.44
N PHE A 173 -17.54 0.39 38.09
CA PHE A 173 -16.28 -0.07 37.52
C PHE A 173 -16.20 -1.60 37.41
N ASP A 174 -16.94 -2.35 38.24
CA ASP A 174 -16.97 -3.81 38.16
C ASP A 174 -17.76 -4.24 36.90
N PRO A 175 -17.14 -4.96 35.95
CA PRO A 175 -17.87 -5.51 34.80
C PRO A 175 -18.68 -6.77 35.16
N GLY A 176 -18.51 -7.29 36.38
CA GLY A 176 -19.17 -8.46 36.91
C GLY A 176 -20.56 -8.17 37.51
N PRO A 177 -21.11 -9.14 38.29
CA PRO A 177 -22.42 -9.00 38.92
C PRO A 177 -22.41 -8.24 40.25
N ALA A 178 -21.22 -7.91 40.80
CA ALA A 178 -21.11 -7.02 41.95
C ALA A 178 -21.05 -5.57 41.46
N THR A 179 -21.21 -4.64 42.40
CA THR A 179 -21.16 -3.21 42.11
C THR A 179 -20.01 -2.60 42.87
N ASP A 180 -19.13 -1.92 42.14
CA ASP A 180 -18.05 -1.12 42.69
C ASP A 180 -18.05 0.28 42.05
N ALA A 181 -18.39 1.28 42.86
CA ALA A 181 -18.46 2.66 42.39
C ALA A 181 -17.07 3.34 42.29
N PHE A 182 -16.01 2.62 42.66
CA PHE A 182 -14.67 3.16 42.76
C PHE A 182 -13.66 2.34 41.98
N GLN A 183 -12.63 3.03 41.51
CA GLN A 183 -11.41 2.42 41.04
C GLN A 183 -10.26 2.86 41.94
N SER A 184 -9.59 1.91 42.59
CA SER A 184 -8.47 2.17 43.47
C SER A 184 -7.14 2.34 42.71
N PHE A 185 -6.31 3.26 43.20
CA PHE A 185 -4.97 3.57 42.70
C PHE A 185 -3.97 3.67 43.85
N THR A 186 -2.71 3.36 43.56
CA THR A 186 -1.58 3.75 44.41
C THR A 186 -0.83 4.91 43.76
N ILE A 187 -0.80 6.04 44.46
CA ILE A 187 -0.12 7.28 44.08
C ILE A 187 0.85 7.65 45.22
N PRO A 188 2.09 7.13 45.21
CA PRO A 188 3.10 7.42 46.23
C PRO A 188 3.43 8.91 46.32
N VAL A 189 3.88 9.34 47.51
CA VAL A 189 4.38 10.69 47.74
C VAL A 189 5.47 11.06 46.73
N GLY A 190 5.35 12.24 46.13
CA GLY A 190 6.22 12.75 45.08
C GLY A 190 5.75 12.40 43.66
N SER A 191 4.69 11.61 43.51
CA SER A 191 4.11 11.26 42.21
C SER A 191 2.93 12.16 41.88
N ALA A 192 2.65 12.31 40.59
CA ALA A 192 1.49 13.02 40.08
C ALA A 192 0.84 12.23 38.95
N VAL A 193 -0.46 12.44 38.73
CA VAL A 193 -1.21 11.85 37.63
C VAL A 193 -2.24 12.85 37.12
N THR A 194 -2.35 12.96 35.80
CA THR A 194 -3.44 13.67 35.14
C THR A 194 -4.41 12.64 34.61
N PHE A 195 -5.69 12.76 34.99
CA PHE A 195 -6.78 11.97 34.47
C PHE A 195 -7.43 12.75 33.32
N VAL A 196 -7.54 12.12 32.15
CA VAL A 196 -8.22 12.68 30.98
C VAL A 196 -9.38 11.78 30.63
N LEU A 197 -10.59 12.15 31.05
CA LEU A 197 -11.83 11.44 30.73
C LEU A 197 -12.45 12.04 29.47
N GLN A 198 -12.82 11.17 28.53
CA GLN A 198 -13.68 11.50 27.39
C GLN A 198 -14.70 10.40 27.15
N TRP A 199 -15.79 10.70 26.47
CA TRP A 199 -16.86 9.75 26.16
C TRP A 199 -17.37 9.90 24.74
N ASP A 200 -18.17 8.94 24.27
CA ASP A 200 -18.62 8.83 22.88
C ASP A 200 -19.67 9.88 22.48
N GLU A 201 -19.29 11.16 22.55
CA GLU A 201 -20.04 12.30 22.08
C GLU A 201 -19.12 13.33 21.38
N PRO A 202 -19.63 14.10 20.41
CA PRO A 202 -18.82 15.01 19.60
C PRO A 202 -18.41 16.28 20.37
N PHE A 203 -17.28 16.88 19.97
CA PHE A 203 -16.80 18.12 20.54
C PHE A 203 -17.44 19.34 19.86
N PHE A 204 -17.96 20.26 20.66
CA PHE A 204 -18.47 21.54 20.19
C PHE A 204 -17.37 22.40 19.56
N SER A 205 -16.17 22.43 20.16
CA SER A 205 -15.04 23.23 19.68
C SER A 205 -14.52 22.81 18.30
N VAL A 206 -14.87 21.60 17.86
CA VAL A 206 -14.50 21.03 16.56
C VAL A 206 -15.63 21.16 15.56
N SER A 207 -16.82 20.65 15.91
CA SER A 207 -17.94 20.46 14.97
C SER A 207 -19.10 21.45 15.16
N GLY A 208 -19.06 22.27 16.21
CA GLY A 208 -20.13 23.18 16.57
C GLY A 208 -21.33 22.49 17.22
N ALA A 209 -22.51 23.10 17.09
CA ALA A 209 -23.73 22.59 17.73
C ALA A 209 -24.16 21.23 17.13
N PRO A 210 -24.66 20.30 17.97
CA PRO A 210 -25.03 20.51 19.37
C PRO A 210 -23.90 20.24 20.38
N GLY A 211 -22.73 19.72 19.97
CA GLY A 211 -21.69 19.26 20.89
C GLY A 211 -22.14 18.10 21.78
N CYS A 212 -21.47 17.95 22.91
CA CYS A 212 -21.79 16.98 23.96
C CYS A 212 -23.21 17.21 24.50
N GLN A 213 -23.97 16.15 24.77
CA GLN A 213 -25.34 16.18 25.30
C GLN A 213 -25.44 15.59 26.71
N SER A 214 -24.42 14.89 27.18
CA SER A 214 -24.29 14.46 28.56
C SER A 214 -23.40 15.38 29.39
N ASP A 215 -23.45 15.17 30.70
CA ASP A 215 -22.63 15.84 31.71
C ASP A 215 -22.04 14.75 32.59
N ILE A 216 -20.73 14.52 32.48
CA ILE A 216 -20.02 13.44 33.16
C ILE A 216 -18.87 14.06 33.94
N ASP A 217 -18.93 13.93 35.26
CA ASP A 217 -17.90 14.43 36.17
C ASP A 217 -16.97 13.28 36.59
N ILE A 218 -15.73 13.62 36.94
CA ILE A 218 -14.72 12.67 37.42
C ILE A 218 -13.96 13.25 38.60
N PHE A 219 -13.82 12.48 39.67
CA PHE A 219 -13.16 12.98 40.87
C PHE A 219 -12.42 11.89 41.65
N LEU A 220 -11.39 12.33 42.37
CA LEU A 220 -10.56 11.52 43.23
C LEU A 220 -10.99 11.70 44.69
N THR A 221 -11.07 10.61 45.43
CA THR A 221 -11.36 10.57 46.86
C THR A 221 -10.23 9.87 47.62
N GLY A 222 -10.23 10.03 48.95
CA GLY A 222 -9.42 9.17 49.82
C GLY A 222 -9.82 7.70 49.79
N SER A 223 -8.89 6.82 50.18
CA SER A 223 -9.20 5.43 50.55
C SER A 223 -9.88 5.39 51.92
N GLY A 224 -11.11 4.89 52.02
CA GLY A 224 -11.84 4.86 53.30
C GLY A 224 -13.31 4.41 53.19
N ASP A 225 -13.94 4.14 54.34
CA ASP A 225 -15.17 3.40 54.66
C ASP A 225 -16.51 3.93 54.08
N GLY A 226 -16.51 4.34 52.80
CA GLY A 226 -17.72 4.68 52.04
C GLY A 226 -18.21 6.12 52.22
N GLN A 227 -17.38 7.02 52.73
CA GLN A 227 -17.65 8.47 52.72
C GLN A 227 -16.89 9.13 51.56
N PHE A 228 -17.59 9.94 50.76
CA PHE A 228 -17.04 10.74 49.68
C PHE A 228 -16.11 11.84 50.20
N ASN A 229 -14.91 11.46 50.62
CA ASN A 229 -13.84 12.40 50.95
C ASN A 229 -13.17 12.87 49.65
N VAL A 230 -13.91 13.68 48.88
CA VAL A 230 -13.43 14.22 47.60
C VAL A 230 -12.24 15.13 47.85
N LEU A 231 -11.13 14.82 47.19
CA LEU A 231 -9.86 15.54 47.27
C LEU A 231 -9.75 16.56 46.15
N THR A 232 -10.07 16.14 44.93
CA THR A 232 -10.01 16.94 43.70
C THR A 232 -10.83 16.27 42.60
N GLY A 233 -11.11 16.97 41.51
CA GLY A 233 -11.82 16.43 40.36
C GLY A 233 -12.07 17.48 39.29
N ALA A 234 -12.69 17.03 38.20
CA ALA A 234 -13.30 17.86 37.19
C ALA A 234 -14.83 17.74 37.30
N PHE A 235 -15.48 18.90 37.19
CA PHE A 235 -16.93 19.07 37.41
C PHE A 235 -17.49 20.05 36.36
N SER A 236 -16.97 19.96 35.14
CA SER A 236 -17.34 20.90 34.08
C SER A 236 -18.79 20.65 33.69
N ARG A 237 -19.49 21.69 33.23
CA ARG A 237 -20.80 21.49 32.59
C ARG A 237 -20.59 21.26 31.11
N ASN A 238 -20.60 20.00 30.68
CA ASN A 238 -20.25 19.62 29.31
C ASN A 238 -21.42 19.70 28.33
N VAL A 239 -22.67 19.84 28.79
CA VAL A 239 -23.83 19.95 27.89
C VAL A 239 -23.70 21.17 26.97
N ASN A 240 -23.74 20.91 25.66
CA ASN A 240 -23.45 21.80 24.54
C ASN A 240 -21.98 22.26 24.41
N GLY A 241 -21.07 21.59 25.11
CA GLY A 241 -19.63 21.81 25.07
C GLY A 241 -18.87 20.60 24.52
N ASP A 242 -17.64 20.42 25.00
CA ASP A 242 -16.78 19.31 24.62
C ASP A 242 -16.94 18.14 25.60
N ALA A 243 -16.90 16.91 25.08
CA ALA A 243 -17.04 15.67 25.84
C ALA A 243 -15.71 15.28 26.52
N VAL A 244 -15.23 16.15 27.41
CA VAL A 244 -13.95 16.00 28.09
C VAL A 244 -13.97 16.59 29.49
N ASP A 245 -13.33 15.88 30.41
CA ASP A 245 -13.06 16.38 31.75
C ASP A 245 -11.65 15.97 32.20
N ILE A 246 -10.89 16.94 32.71
CA ILE A 246 -9.45 16.79 32.98
C ILE A 246 -9.12 17.37 34.34
N PHE A 247 -8.40 16.62 35.16
CA PHE A 247 -7.76 17.16 36.36
C PHE A 247 -6.43 16.47 36.64
N THR A 248 -5.55 17.19 37.36
CA THR A 248 -4.27 16.67 37.83
C THR A 248 -4.28 16.55 39.34
N PHE A 249 -3.76 15.45 39.84
CA PHE A 249 -3.51 15.24 41.27
C PHE A 249 -2.02 15.00 41.52
N THR A 250 -1.47 15.65 42.54
CA THR A 250 -0.09 15.47 42.98
C THR A 250 -0.10 15.08 44.45
N ASN A 251 0.45 13.91 44.78
CA ASN A 251 0.64 13.52 46.18
C ASN A 251 1.91 14.18 46.74
N ASN A 252 1.73 15.28 47.46
CA ASN A 252 2.83 16.02 48.10
C ASN A 252 3.14 15.53 49.53
N GLY A 253 2.50 14.45 50.00
CA GLY A 253 2.68 13.89 51.33
C GLY A 253 1.97 14.65 52.45
N THR A 254 1.01 15.52 52.15
CA THR A 254 0.21 16.23 53.17
C THR A 254 -1.15 15.62 53.45
N ILE A 255 -1.53 14.56 52.73
CA ILE A 255 -2.85 13.92 52.83
C ILE A 255 -2.75 12.74 53.81
N ASP A 256 -3.63 12.72 54.80
CA ASP A 256 -3.76 11.68 55.83
C ASP A 256 -5.25 11.68 56.25
N ILE A 257 -6.04 10.82 55.60
CA ILE A 257 -7.50 10.76 55.70
C ILE A 257 -7.93 9.76 56.76
N ASP A 258 -7.18 8.66 56.91
CA ASP A 258 -7.46 7.59 57.88
C ASP A 258 -6.89 7.87 59.28
N GLY A 259 -6.06 8.92 59.42
CA GLY A 259 -5.42 9.34 60.66
C GLY A 259 -4.34 8.37 61.14
N GLN A 260 -3.90 7.43 60.31
CA GLN A 260 -2.84 6.49 60.62
C GLN A 260 -1.45 7.14 60.46
N PRO A 261 -0.41 6.60 61.11
CA PRO A 261 0.92 7.17 60.99
C PRO A 261 1.49 7.09 59.56
N GLY A 262 1.47 8.22 58.85
CA GLY A 262 2.09 8.37 57.52
C GLY A 262 1.13 9.08 56.55
N PRO A 263 1.64 9.63 55.44
CA PRO A 263 0.76 10.13 54.39
C PRO A 263 0.11 9.00 53.61
N ASP A 264 -1.12 9.21 53.17
CA ASP A 264 -1.85 8.27 52.32
C ASP A 264 -1.16 8.11 50.97
N THR A 265 -1.16 6.88 50.47
CA THR A 265 -0.69 6.54 49.12
C THR A 265 -1.75 5.84 48.28
N GLU A 266 -2.88 5.46 48.88
CA GLU A 266 -4.00 4.83 48.17
C GLU A 266 -5.15 5.82 48.05
N PHE A 267 -5.76 5.84 46.87
CA PHE A 267 -6.83 6.77 46.51
C PHE A 267 -7.85 6.06 45.64
N ASN A 268 -9.06 6.58 45.59
CA ASN A 268 -10.13 6.04 44.74
C ASN A 268 -10.58 7.08 43.73
N LEU A 269 -10.89 6.67 42.52
CA LEU A 269 -11.52 7.48 41.48
C LEU A 269 -12.99 7.10 41.37
N ALA A 270 -13.86 8.09 41.13
CA ALA A 270 -15.26 7.89 40.81
C ALA A 270 -15.65 8.75 39.60
N ILE A 271 -16.64 8.28 38.84
CA ILE A 271 -17.25 8.98 37.71
C ILE A 271 -18.73 9.15 38.03
N GLU A 272 -19.28 10.34 37.83
CA GLU A 272 -20.67 10.70 38.13
C GLU A 272 -21.37 11.19 36.86
N GLY A 273 -22.56 10.65 36.58
CA GLY A 273 -23.39 11.13 35.46
C GLY A 273 -24.45 12.12 35.94
N LEU A 274 -24.47 13.34 35.42
CA LEU A 274 -25.38 14.42 35.87
C LEU A 274 -26.49 14.77 34.89
N ALA A 275 -26.24 14.64 33.58
CA ALA A 275 -27.23 14.93 32.56
C ALA A 275 -27.00 14.09 31.30
N GLY A 276 -28.02 14.06 30.44
CA GLY A 276 -27.97 13.34 29.17
C GLY A 276 -28.21 11.84 29.31
N THR A 277 -27.94 11.13 28.21
CA THR A 277 -28.00 9.67 28.18
C THR A 277 -26.63 9.13 28.60
N PRO A 278 -26.55 8.04 29.39
CA PRO A 278 -25.26 7.42 29.69
C PRO A 278 -24.49 7.08 28.41
N PRO A 279 -23.20 7.42 28.33
CA PRO A 279 -22.38 7.11 27.15
C PRO A 279 -22.19 5.59 27.02
N ASN A 280 -22.14 5.12 25.77
CA ASN A 280 -21.86 3.71 25.48
C ASN A 280 -20.37 3.41 25.51
N LEU A 281 -19.54 4.44 25.46
CA LEU A 281 -18.10 4.31 25.63
C LEU A 281 -17.54 5.53 26.35
N MET A 282 -16.75 5.28 27.37
CA MET A 282 -15.91 6.24 28.07
C MET A 282 -14.48 5.72 28.06
N LYS A 283 -13.52 6.64 27.98
CA LYS A 283 -12.10 6.36 28.09
C LYS A 283 -11.44 7.33 29.05
N ILE A 284 -10.61 6.81 29.95
CA ILE A 284 -9.71 7.58 30.80
C ILE A 284 -8.28 7.27 30.39
N LEU A 285 -7.49 8.30 30.13
CA LEU A 285 -6.03 8.17 30.10
C LEU A 285 -5.42 8.63 31.42
N TYR A 286 -4.46 7.86 31.94
CA TYR A 286 -3.68 8.22 33.13
C TYR A 286 -2.29 8.68 32.71
N ILE A 287 -2.08 10.01 32.67
CA ILE A 287 -0.77 10.58 32.33
C ILE A 287 0.01 10.78 33.63
N ASN A 288 0.83 9.80 34.00
CA ASN A 288 1.55 9.81 35.28
C ASN A 288 2.96 10.42 35.20
N ARG A 289 3.43 10.91 36.34
CA ARG A 289 4.81 11.30 36.61
C ARG A 289 5.23 10.66 37.92
N GLY A 290 6.25 9.80 37.88
CA GLY A 290 6.67 9.01 39.03
C GLY A 290 5.98 7.64 39.09
N ASN A 291 6.02 7.01 40.25
CA ASN A 291 5.46 5.67 40.42
C ASN A 291 3.93 5.79 40.53
N PHE A 292 3.18 5.09 39.68
CA PHE A 292 1.73 5.09 39.69
C PHE A 292 1.25 3.68 39.34
N SER A 293 0.24 3.17 40.04
CA SER A 293 -0.39 1.91 39.70
C SER A 293 -1.90 1.95 39.89
N VAL A 294 -2.59 1.23 39.01
CA VAL A 294 -4.02 0.96 39.10
C VAL A 294 -4.19 -0.35 39.87
N ASN A 295 -4.99 -0.35 40.92
CA ASN A 295 -5.11 -1.50 41.82
C ASN A 295 -6.24 -2.45 41.39
N GLU A 296 -7.24 -1.93 40.68
CA GLU A 296 -8.42 -2.68 40.24
C GLU A 296 -9.02 -2.12 38.95
N PHE A 297 -9.80 -2.98 38.26
CA PHE A 297 -10.52 -2.67 37.02
C PHE A 297 -9.65 -2.06 35.90
N ASP A 298 -8.34 -2.34 35.90
CA ASP A 298 -7.41 -1.87 34.89
C ASP A 298 -7.66 -2.59 33.54
N THR A 299 -8.20 -1.87 32.56
CA THR A 299 -8.56 -2.46 31.26
C THR A 299 -7.36 -2.53 30.32
N GLN A 300 -6.29 -1.77 30.59
CA GLN A 300 -5.07 -1.73 29.77
C GLN A 300 -5.32 -1.48 28.28
N SER A 301 -6.32 -0.64 28.01
CA SER A 301 -6.78 -0.29 26.65
C SER A 301 -5.76 0.60 25.92
N SER A 302 -6.08 0.93 24.66
CA SER A 302 -5.26 1.81 23.83
C SER A 302 -5.14 3.22 24.41
N THR A 303 -3.94 3.81 24.29
CA THR A 303 -3.63 5.18 24.76
C THR A 303 -3.17 6.10 23.64
N LEU A 304 -3.00 5.58 22.42
CA LEU A 304 -2.76 6.39 21.22
C LEU A 304 -4.11 6.99 20.76
N VAL A 305 -4.21 8.31 20.82
CA VAL A 305 -5.42 9.12 20.60
C VAL A 305 -5.06 10.46 19.95
N GLY A 306 -6.05 11.31 19.67
CA GLY A 306 -5.83 12.64 19.12
C GLY A 306 -5.24 12.60 17.70
N HIS A 307 -4.43 13.60 17.33
CA HIS A 307 -3.87 13.70 15.98
C HIS A 307 -2.87 12.59 15.62
N ALA A 308 -2.15 11.98 16.56
CA ALA A 308 -1.36 10.79 16.29
C ALA A 308 -2.24 9.62 15.80
N ASN A 309 -3.52 9.59 16.23
CA ASN A 309 -4.50 8.61 15.78
C ASN A 309 -5.18 8.96 14.45
N ALA A 310 -4.85 10.10 13.82
CA ALA A 310 -5.48 10.51 12.57
C ALA A 310 -5.24 9.48 11.45
N GLN A 311 -6.18 9.40 10.50
CA GLN A 311 -6.14 8.42 9.42
C GLN A 311 -4.85 8.51 8.57
N HIS A 312 -4.34 9.72 8.35
CA HIS A 312 -3.13 9.94 7.56
C HIS A 312 -1.87 10.24 8.40
N ALA A 313 -1.97 10.23 9.73
CA ALA A 313 -0.78 10.30 10.58
C ALA A 313 0.03 9.00 10.50
N ILE A 314 1.35 9.13 10.53
CA ILE A 314 2.29 8.04 10.78
C ILE A 314 2.71 8.15 12.24
N ALA A 315 1.94 7.54 13.15
CA ALA A 315 2.36 7.48 14.55
C ALA A 315 3.52 6.49 14.70
N VAL A 316 4.56 6.91 15.44
CA VAL A 316 5.83 6.20 15.57
C VAL A 316 6.03 5.75 17.01
N ALA A 317 6.06 4.44 17.22
CA ALA A 317 6.44 3.84 18.50
C ALA A 317 7.97 3.82 18.67
N ALA A 318 8.45 3.60 19.90
CA ALA A 318 9.87 3.64 20.24
C ALA A 318 10.44 2.25 20.56
N ALA A 319 11.68 2.02 20.13
CA ALA A 319 12.51 0.90 20.55
C ALA A 319 13.88 1.41 21.01
N PRO A 320 14.41 0.98 22.16
CA PRO A 320 15.70 1.44 22.65
C PRO A 320 16.79 0.96 21.71
N PHE A 321 17.67 1.88 21.27
CA PHE A 321 18.71 1.55 20.28
C PHE A 321 19.52 0.30 20.68
N PHE A 322 19.79 0.11 21.97
CA PHE A 322 20.59 -1.01 22.49
C PHE A 322 19.84 -2.35 22.55
N GLN A 323 18.53 -2.38 22.29
CA GLN A 323 17.74 -3.61 22.14
C GLN A 323 17.30 -3.84 20.68
N THR A 324 18.10 -3.37 19.72
CA THR A 324 17.88 -3.61 18.28
C THR A 324 18.90 -4.62 17.72
N PRO A 325 18.66 -5.22 16.53
CA PRO A 325 19.55 -6.24 15.94
C PRO A 325 21.04 -5.86 15.85
N PRO A 326 21.41 -4.63 15.45
CA PRO A 326 22.80 -4.19 15.42
C PRO A 326 23.52 -4.24 16.79
N PHE A 327 22.76 -4.25 17.89
CA PHE A 327 23.27 -4.27 19.26
C PHE A 327 23.08 -5.63 19.95
N GLY A 328 22.76 -6.68 19.19
CA GLY A 328 22.74 -8.07 19.65
C GLY A 328 21.36 -8.62 20.01
N SER A 329 20.29 -7.85 19.85
CA SER A 329 18.92 -8.35 20.03
C SER A 329 18.35 -8.85 18.71
N ALA A 330 18.26 -10.17 18.52
CA ALA A 330 17.79 -10.75 17.26
C ALA A 330 16.40 -10.25 16.82
N ILE A 331 15.50 -10.00 17.79
CA ILE A 331 14.21 -9.36 17.58
C ILE A 331 14.25 -8.03 18.34
N PRO A 332 13.91 -6.89 17.70
CA PRO A 332 13.89 -5.61 18.40
C PRO A 332 12.83 -5.61 19.51
N GLN A 333 13.09 -4.93 20.62
CA GLN A 333 12.15 -4.83 21.74
C GLN A 333 11.44 -3.48 21.75
N LEU A 334 10.14 -3.49 21.98
CA LEU A 334 9.30 -2.29 22.08
C LEU A 334 9.50 -1.64 23.44
N GLU A 335 9.63 -0.30 23.48
CA GLU A 335 9.58 0.43 24.74
C GLU A 335 8.22 0.25 25.41
N SER A 336 8.21 -0.20 26.66
CA SER A 336 6.96 -0.49 27.40
C SER A 336 6.03 0.71 27.58
N PHE A 337 6.58 1.93 27.46
CA PHE A 337 5.82 3.16 27.52
C PHE A 337 5.20 3.54 26.17
N SER A 338 5.58 2.92 25.05
CA SER A 338 5.02 3.25 23.73
C SER A 338 3.51 3.01 23.73
N SER A 339 2.76 4.08 23.48
CA SER A 339 1.30 4.04 23.46
C SER A 339 0.77 3.17 22.31
N PRO A 340 -0.04 2.13 22.58
CA PRO A 340 -0.64 1.30 21.55
C PRO A 340 -1.90 1.95 20.96
N GLY A 341 -2.17 1.65 19.69
CA GLY A 341 -3.42 2.02 19.02
C GLY A 341 -4.58 1.07 19.31
N GLY A 342 -5.68 1.25 18.58
CA GLY A 342 -6.97 0.60 18.84
C GLY A 342 -8.05 1.54 19.38
N SER A 343 -7.84 2.86 19.32
CA SER A 343 -8.90 3.85 19.57
C SER A 343 -9.65 4.15 18.27
N ALA A 344 -10.85 3.62 18.09
CA ALA A 344 -11.64 3.90 16.90
C ALA A 344 -12.19 5.33 16.88
N LEU A 345 -12.27 5.93 15.69
CA LEU A 345 -13.04 7.17 15.50
C LEU A 345 -14.52 6.83 15.39
N LEU A 346 -15.33 7.45 16.26
CA LEU A 346 -16.78 7.24 16.33
C LEU A 346 -17.55 8.35 15.60
N PHE A 347 -16.92 9.50 15.36
CA PHE A 347 -17.55 10.66 14.74
C PHE A 347 -16.74 11.19 13.55
N ASN A 348 -17.47 11.64 12.53
CA ASN A 348 -16.93 12.47 11.45
C ASN A 348 -16.51 13.84 11.99
N ASP A 349 -15.75 14.58 11.19
CA ASP A 349 -15.30 15.94 11.51
C ASP A 349 -16.47 16.91 11.75
N ASP A 350 -17.65 16.65 11.18
CA ASP A 350 -18.88 17.44 11.38
C ASP A 350 -19.69 17.03 12.63
N GLY A 351 -19.17 16.10 13.43
CA GLY A 351 -19.80 15.62 14.68
C GLY A 351 -20.88 14.56 14.45
N THR A 352 -21.12 14.13 13.21
CA THR A 352 -22.05 13.02 12.94
C THR A 352 -21.40 11.67 13.27
N ARG A 353 -22.12 10.81 13.99
CA ARG A 353 -21.63 9.47 14.35
C ARG A 353 -21.48 8.61 13.09
N PHE A 354 -20.38 7.88 12.99
CA PHE A 354 -20.24 6.85 11.96
C PHE A 354 -21.26 5.73 12.16
N VAL A 355 -21.69 5.13 11.05
CA VAL A 355 -22.51 3.90 11.08
C VAL A 355 -21.68 2.74 11.65
N GLU A 356 -20.44 2.62 11.19
CA GLU A 356 -19.43 1.69 11.70
C GLU A 356 -18.21 2.51 12.15
N PRO A 357 -17.70 2.31 13.38
CA PRO A 357 -16.48 2.96 13.84
C PRO A 357 -15.33 2.86 12.83
N LEU A 358 -14.62 3.97 12.61
CA LEU A 358 -13.44 3.99 11.75
C LEU A 358 -12.22 3.57 12.57
N GLU A 359 -11.80 2.33 12.35
CA GLU A 359 -10.56 1.80 12.93
C GLU A 359 -9.33 2.36 12.20
N THR A 360 -8.37 2.86 12.98
CA THR A 360 -7.08 3.34 12.49
C THR A 360 -6.00 2.38 12.96
N ALA A 361 -5.29 1.75 12.02
CA ALA A 361 -4.23 0.78 12.32
C ALA A 361 -2.95 1.46 12.85
N GLN A 362 -2.99 2.03 14.05
CA GLN A 362 -1.88 2.74 14.70
C GLN A 362 -1.24 1.91 15.85
N PRO A 363 0.01 2.21 16.25
CA PRO A 363 0.98 3.02 15.50
C PRO A 363 1.30 2.34 14.17
N ARG A 364 1.78 3.10 13.18
CA ARG A 364 2.04 2.53 11.84
C ARG A 364 3.34 1.70 11.82
N ILE A 365 4.34 2.15 12.59
CA ILE A 365 5.72 1.69 12.59
C ILE A 365 6.38 1.96 13.96
N THR A 366 7.50 1.30 14.21
CA THR A 366 8.41 1.58 15.33
C THR A 366 9.73 2.12 14.80
N SER A 367 10.36 3.04 15.53
CA SER A 367 11.70 3.57 15.22
C SER A 367 12.57 3.60 16.49
N ALA A 368 13.88 3.82 16.32
CA ALA A 368 14.81 3.85 17.43
C ALA A 368 14.67 5.13 18.28
N ASP A 369 14.84 4.99 19.58
CA ASP A 369 15.08 6.09 20.52
C ASP A 369 16.40 5.87 21.31
N GLY A 370 16.72 6.80 22.21
CA GLY A 370 17.95 6.78 23.00
C GLY A 370 19.20 7.19 22.20
N GLY A 371 19.03 7.86 21.06
CA GLY A 371 20.14 8.43 20.30
C GLY A 371 20.78 9.62 21.01
N ASN A 372 22.07 9.87 20.74
CA ASN A 372 22.80 10.98 21.36
C ASN A 372 22.31 12.34 20.85
N THR A 373 22.36 13.34 21.73
CA THR A 373 22.26 14.76 21.38
C THR A 373 23.36 15.53 22.10
N THR A 374 23.56 16.81 21.81
CA THR A 374 24.61 17.61 22.47
C THR A 374 24.20 18.15 23.84
N PHE A 375 22.90 18.17 24.17
CA PHE A 375 22.41 18.85 25.37
C PHE A 375 21.16 18.25 26.04
N PHE A 376 20.37 17.44 25.34
CA PHE A 376 19.04 17.04 25.77
C PHE A 376 18.97 15.54 26.10
N GLY A 377 18.18 15.20 27.13
CA GLY A 377 18.02 13.82 27.56
C GLY A 377 18.94 13.45 28.73
N GLN A 378 19.39 12.20 28.78
CA GLN A 378 20.05 11.62 29.93
C GLN A 378 21.35 10.93 29.54
N VAL A 379 22.44 11.20 30.26
CA VAL A 379 23.70 10.46 30.06
C VAL A 379 23.56 9.06 30.65
N ILE A 380 23.63 8.04 29.80
CA ILE A 380 23.67 6.63 30.22
C ILE A 380 25.09 6.06 30.10
N ASN A 381 25.27 4.79 30.49
CA ASN A 381 26.56 4.11 30.37
C ASN A 381 26.65 3.33 29.05
N ASP A 382 26.85 4.04 27.95
CA ASP A 382 26.97 3.49 26.59
C ASP A 382 28.37 3.67 25.97
N GLY A 383 29.29 4.33 26.69
CA GLY A 383 30.69 4.47 26.31
C GLY A 383 31.09 5.89 25.91
N ASP A 384 30.17 6.85 25.96
CA ASP A 384 30.48 8.27 25.81
C ASP A 384 29.90 9.14 26.95
N SER A 385 29.80 10.45 26.73
CA SER A 385 29.31 11.43 27.72
C SER A 385 28.22 12.35 27.16
N PHE A 386 27.70 12.05 25.97
CA PHE A 386 26.60 12.77 25.40
C PHE A 386 25.29 12.29 26.03
N PRO A 387 24.31 13.18 26.24
CA PRO A 387 23.01 12.76 26.70
C PRO A 387 22.23 12.05 25.59
N ASN A 388 21.52 10.97 25.96
CA ASN A 388 20.65 10.19 25.09
C ASN A 388 19.20 10.68 25.22
N PHE A 389 18.55 10.93 24.09
CA PHE A 389 17.15 11.35 24.02
C PHE A 389 16.24 10.12 23.81
N PHE A 390 15.45 9.79 24.84
CA PHE A 390 14.50 8.67 24.86
C PHE A 390 13.05 9.13 24.69
N GLY A 391 12.18 8.20 24.30
CA GLY A 391 10.76 8.42 24.11
C GLY A 391 10.33 8.32 22.65
N THR A 392 9.03 8.22 22.43
CA THR A 392 8.44 8.35 21.09
C THR A 392 8.75 9.70 20.43
N SER A 393 9.01 10.74 21.25
CA SER A 393 9.55 12.05 20.83
C SER A 393 10.89 11.97 20.11
N ALA A 394 11.74 10.99 20.46
CA ALA A 394 12.99 10.73 19.75
C ALA A 394 12.80 9.75 18.58
N ALA A 395 11.86 8.81 18.68
CA ALA A 395 11.59 7.84 17.60
C ALA A 395 11.00 8.49 16.33
N ALA A 396 10.06 9.43 16.48
CA ALA A 396 9.43 10.14 15.38
C ALA A 396 10.43 10.89 14.46
N PRO A 397 11.38 11.72 14.97
CA PRO A 397 12.37 12.40 14.12
C PRO A 397 13.35 11.42 13.47
N HIS A 398 13.67 10.28 14.09
CA HIS A 398 14.46 9.23 13.42
C HIS A 398 13.72 8.68 12.19
N ALA A 399 12.41 8.41 12.30
CA ALA A 399 11.60 7.94 11.17
C ALA A 399 11.45 9.00 10.07
N ALA A 400 11.23 10.27 10.45
CA ALA A 400 11.17 11.39 9.52
C ALA A 400 12.50 11.59 8.75
N ALA A 401 13.64 11.40 9.41
CA ALA A 401 14.94 11.47 8.75
C ALA A 401 15.15 10.33 7.73
N VAL A 402 14.73 9.11 8.06
CA VAL A 402 14.74 7.99 7.09
C VAL A 402 13.84 8.29 5.90
N ALA A 403 12.66 8.86 6.13
CA ALA A 403 11.76 9.29 5.07
C ALA A 403 12.39 10.34 4.14
N ALA A 404 13.23 11.25 4.66
CA ALA A 404 13.95 12.20 3.81
C ALA A 404 15.01 11.52 2.92
N LEU A 405 15.75 10.54 3.47
CA LEU A 405 16.65 9.71 2.66
C LEU A 405 15.89 8.93 1.58
N MET A 406 14.69 8.44 1.90
CA MET A 406 13.82 7.75 0.93
C MET A 406 13.34 8.68 -0.19
N LEU A 407 12.88 9.89 0.12
CA LEU A 407 12.46 10.86 -0.90
C LEU A 407 13.62 11.29 -1.80
N GLU A 408 14.79 11.57 -1.23
CA GLU A 408 15.99 11.85 -2.03
C GLU A 408 16.34 10.68 -2.95
N SER A 409 16.36 9.46 -2.40
CA SER A 409 16.57 8.22 -3.16
C SER A 409 15.56 8.05 -4.28
N ALA A 410 14.33 8.52 -4.05
CA ALA A 410 13.27 8.39 -5.01
C ALA A 410 13.23 9.44 -6.13
N GLY A 411 14.11 10.45 -6.05
CA GLY A 411 14.20 11.52 -7.06
C GLY A 411 13.87 12.91 -6.52
N GLY A 412 13.74 13.06 -5.22
CA GLY A 412 13.53 14.33 -4.53
C GLY A 412 12.12 14.52 -3.97
N PRO A 413 11.71 15.76 -3.68
CA PRO A 413 10.37 16.09 -3.21
C PRO A 413 9.26 15.50 -4.08
N ASP A 414 8.16 15.08 -3.45
CA ASP A 414 6.95 14.53 -4.10
C ASP A 414 7.17 13.27 -4.98
N SER A 415 8.36 12.66 -4.94
CA SER A 415 8.69 11.44 -5.68
C SER A 415 7.98 10.19 -5.15
N LEU A 416 7.60 10.19 -3.87
CA LEU A 416 6.74 9.20 -3.24
C LEU A 416 5.56 9.91 -2.58
N THR A 417 4.35 9.39 -2.80
CA THR A 417 3.20 9.80 -1.99
C THR A 417 3.36 9.32 -0.54
N PRO A 418 2.69 9.95 0.44
CA PRO A 418 2.73 9.49 1.83
C PRO A 418 2.35 8.02 2.00
N ALA A 419 1.38 7.53 1.23
CA ALA A 419 0.97 6.13 1.27
C ALA A 419 2.05 5.18 0.72
N GLN A 420 2.73 5.54 -0.37
CA GLN A 420 3.83 4.75 -0.92
C GLN A 420 5.03 4.72 0.03
N LEU A 421 5.38 5.89 0.59
CA LEU A 421 6.46 6.01 1.56
C LEU A 421 6.20 5.14 2.79
N LEU A 422 5.00 5.23 3.36
CA LEU A 422 4.60 4.41 4.50
C LEU A 422 4.63 2.91 4.16
N THR A 423 4.09 2.52 3.00
CA THR A 423 4.08 1.12 2.56
C THR A 423 5.49 0.55 2.48
N LEU A 424 6.45 1.31 1.95
CA LEU A 424 7.85 0.90 1.86
C LEU A 424 8.50 0.77 3.25
N LEU A 425 8.24 1.71 4.16
CA LEU A 425 8.69 1.59 5.55
C LEU A 425 8.14 0.33 6.23
N GLN A 426 6.85 0.03 6.05
CA GLN A 426 6.20 -1.12 6.66
C GLN A 426 6.68 -2.46 6.07
N GLN A 427 6.81 -2.55 4.74
CA GLN A 427 7.23 -3.78 4.06
C GLN A 427 8.67 -4.18 4.36
N THR A 428 9.49 -3.23 4.82
CA THR A 428 10.90 -3.44 5.12
C THR A 428 11.21 -3.41 6.60
N ALA A 429 10.20 -3.16 7.44
CA ALA A 429 10.33 -3.18 8.88
C ALA A 429 10.63 -4.60 9.38
N ILE A 430 11.37 -4.66 10.48
CA ILE A 430 11.66 -5.87 11.22
C ILE A 430 10.51 -6.06 12.22
N ASP A 431 9.69 -7.07 11.98
CA ASP A 431 8.61 -7.50 12.86
C ASP A 431 9.12 -7.73 14.30
N MET A 432 8.36 -7.25 15.29
CA MET A 432 8.80 -7.19 16.69
C MET A 432 8.02 -8.14 17.62
N GLU A 433 6.73 -8.35 17.37
CA GLU A 433 5.90 -9.21 18.20
C GLU A 433 5.32 -10.38 17.40
N THR A 434 4.05 -10.32 17.01
CA THR A 434 3.42 -11.39 16.24
C THR A 434 3.55 -11.06 14.76
N PRO A 435 3.94 -12.01 13.89
CA PRO A 435 4.09 -11.75 12.47
C PRO A 435 2.89 -11.01 11.87
N GLY A 436 3.12 -9.78 11.40
CA GLY A 436 2.10 -8.90 10.85
C GLY A 436 2.03 -7.55 11.55
N PHE A 437 0.82 -6.98 11.58
CA PHE A 437 0.58 -5.72 12.24
C PHE A 437 0.25 -5.94 13.72
N ASP A 438 0.98 -5.27 14.61
CA ASP A 438 0.72 -5.24 16.04
C ASP A 438 0.17 -3.88 16.49
N SER A 439 -0.82 -3.87 17.38
CA SER A 439 -1.35 -2.63 17.97
C SER A 439 -0.33 -1.85 18.82
N GLY A 440 0.79 -2.48 19.23
CA GLY A 440 1.89 -1.84 19.95
C GLY A 440 3.04 -1.41 19.05
N SER A 441 3.51 -2.31 18.18
CA SER A 441 4.72 -2.10 17.36
C SER A 441 4.45 -1.62 15.92
N GLY A 442 3.20 -1.62 15.48
CA GLY A 442 2.81 -1.37 14.10
C GLY A 442 3.31 -2.50 13.19
N ALA A 443 3.96 -2.15 12.08
CA ALA A 443 4.66 -3.13 11.23
C ALA A 443 6.04 -3.56 11.78
N GLY A 444 6.46 -3.06 12.95
CA GLY A 444 7.76 -3.32 13.55
C GLY A 444 8.79 -2.19 13.34
N LEU A 445 10.06 -2.49 13.66
CA LEU A 445 11.17 -1.54 13.63
C LEU A 445 11.60 -1.23 12.19
N ILE A 446 11.58 0.04 11.78
CA ILE A 446 11.99 0.42 10.43
C ILE A 446 13.47 0.06 10.14
N ASP A 447 13.73 -0.41 8.92
CA ASP A 447 15.08 -0.64 8.39
C ASP A 447 15.33 0.29 7.20
N ALA A 448 16.09 1.36 7.45
CA ALA A 448 16.40 2.37 6.44
C ALA A 448 17.15 1.79 5.24
N GLN A 449 18.04 0.81 5.44
CA GLN A 449 18.81 0.22 4.35
C GLN A 449 17.89 -0.59 3.44
N SER A 450 17.03 -1.42 4.03
CA SER A 450 16.08 -2.22 3.27
C SER A 450 15.04 -1.34 2.56
N ALA A 451 14.56 -0.27 3.20
CA ALA A 451 13.65 0.71 2.60
C ALA A 451 14.26 1.40 1.36
N LEU A 452 15.48 1.92 1.46
CA LEU A 452 16.14 2.58 0.33
C LEU A 452 16.49 1.59 -0.80
N ARG A 453 16.91 0.36 -0.47
CA ARG A 453 17.14 -0.68 -1.48
C ARG A 453 15.87 -0.97 -2.27
N ARG A 454 14.72 -1.07 -1.59
CA ARG A 454 13.43 -1.34 -2.22
C ARG A 454 12.96 -0.20 -3.13
N ILE A 455 13.32 1.05 -2.81
CA ILE A 455 13.07 2.20 -3.69
C ILE A 455 13.85 2.06 -5.00
N GLY A 456 15.14 1.73 -4.91
CA GLY A 456 15.98 1.45 -6.08
C GLY A 456 15.42 0.31 -6.94
N GLU A 457 14.82 -0.70 -6.33
CA GLU A 457 14.12 -1.77 -7.06
C GLU A 457 12.83 -1.26 -7.75
N SER A 458 12.08 -0.35 -7.11
CA SER A 458 10.79 0.17 -7.60
C SER A 458 10.87 1.27 -8.67
N LEU A 459 11.93 2.09 -8.70
CA LEU A 459 12.05 3.25 -9.62
C LEU A 459 12.73 2.93 -10.95
N PHE A 460 13.39 1.77 -11.03
CA PHE A 460 13.89 1.21 -12.28
C PHE A 460 12.97 0.13 -12.83
N GLY A 461 11.65 0.38 -12.82
CA GLY A 461 10.69 -0.34 -13.65
C GLY A 461 10.48 -1.82 -13.33
N ASP A 462 10.48 -2.20 -12.05
CA ASP A 462 9.99 -3.52 -11.61
C ASP A 462 9.21 -3.33 -10.29
N PRO A 463 7.87 -3.35 -10.27
CA PRO A 463 7.12 -3.33 -9.02
C PRO A 463 7.24 -4.72 -8.37
N LEU A 464 8.30 -4.95 -7.59
CA LEU A 464 8.48 -6.19 -6.83
C LEU A 464 7.54 -6.19 -5.61
N LEU A 465 6.58 -7.12 -5.54
CA LEU A 465 6.11 -7.72 -4.29
C LEU A 465 6.66 -9.15 -4.24
N ALA A 466 7.42 -9.43 -3.17
CA ALA A 466 7.89 -10.74 -2.75
C ALA A 466 8.49 -11.63 -3.86
N ASP A 467 9.80 -11.51 -4.09
CA ASP A 467 10.54 -12.58 -4.75
C ASP A 467 10.53 -13.82 -3.84
N ILE A 468 9.97 -14.94 -4.32
CA ILE A 468 10.18 -16.25 -3.71
C ILE A 468 11.53 -16.78 -4.19
N PHE A 469 12.54 -16.82 -3.31
CA PHE A 469 13.87 -17.35 -3.62
C PHE A 469 13.94 -18.87 -3.39
N MET A 470 14.43 -19.62 -4.37
CA MET A 470 15.10 -20.90 -4.15
C MET A 470 16.60 -20.67 -4.34
N ASP A 471 17.36 -20.59 -3.24
CA ASP A 471 18.82 -20.36 -3.27
C ASP A 471 19.60 -21.68 -3.30
N GLU A 472 20.83 -21.60 -3.83
CA GLU A 472 21.63 -22.67 -4.42
C GLU A 472 22.43 -23.51 -3.41
N ASP A 473 22.39 -23.17 -2.13
CA ASP A 473 23.18 -23.84 -1.10
C ASP A 473 22.50 -25.06 -0.45
N ASN A 474 21.29 -25.44 -0.89
CA ASN A 474 20.58 -26.56 -0.28
C ASN A 474 19.98 -27.53 -1.30
N GLN A 475 20.79 -28.52 -1.65
CA GLN A 475 20.46 -29.55 -2.62
C GLN A 475 19.56 -30.65 -2.00
N SER A 476 18.46 -31.07 -2.65
CA SER A 476 17.86 -32.46 -2.67
C SER A 476 17.12 -33.05 -1.44
N TRP A 477 15.98 -33.78 -1.48
CA TRP A 477 14.96 -34.26 -2.46
C TRP A 477 13.58 -34.34 -1.76
N LEU A 478 12.48 -34.33 -2.52
CA LEU A 478 11.14 -34.84 -2.14
C LEU A 478 10.80 -36.11 -2.95
N ASN A 479 10.33 -37.15 -2.27
CA ASN A 479 9.51 -38.23 -2.82
C ASN A 479 8.26 -38.34 -1.91
N PRO A 480 7.05 -37.99 -2.37
CA PRO A 480 5.85 -37.93 -1.52
C PRO A 480 5.17 -39.29 -1.32
N ASN A 481 5.93 -40.38 -1.24
CA ASN A 481 5.43 -41.67 -0.80
C ASN A 481 6.41 -42.28 0.19
N VAL A 482 5.91 -42.60 1.40
CA VAL A 482 6.57 -43.24 2.55
C VAL A 482 6.97 -42.25 3.66
N TRP A 483 6.01 -41.84 4.50
CA TRP A 483 5.96 -42.23 5.91
C TRP A 483 4.58 -42.03 6.52
N ASP A 484 4.03 -43.15 6.97
CA ASP A 484 2.96 -43.29 7.95
C ASP A 484 3.67 -43.41 9.32
N ASN A 485 3.17 -42.70 10.34
CA ASN A 485 3.58 -42.64 11.75
C ASN A 485 4.60 -41.57 12.27
N ASP A 486 4.08 -40.69 13.14
CA ASP A 486 4.49 -40.39 14.53
C ASP A 486 5.95 -40.10 14.94
N ASN A 487 6.86 -39.68 14.07
CA ASN A 487 8.12 -39.06 14.52
C ASN A 487 8.51 -37.84 13.69
N ALA A 488 7.93 -36.68 14.02
CA ALA A 488 8.42 -35.38 13.55
C ALA A 488 9.63 -34.92 14.40
N PRO A 489 10.78 -34.55 13.81
CA PRO A 489 11.85 -33.84 14.52
C PRO A 489 11.43 -32.39 14.85
N SER A 490 12.07 -31.79 15.85
CA SER A 490 11.68 -30.53 16.52
C SER A 490 11.75 -29.25 15.65
N PRO A 491 10.96 -28.20 15.99
CA PRO A 491 10.85 -26.96 15.21
C PRO A 491 11.95 -25.97 15.62
N GLU A 492 13.15 -26.10 15.07
CA GLU A 492 14.22 -25.12 15.35
C GLU A 492 14.73 -24.33 14.14
N PHE A 493 14.48 -24.73 12.88
CA PHE A 493 14.86 -23.90 11.71
C PHE A 493 13.99 -24.22 10.49
N ASP A 494 12.81 -23.60 10.39
CA ASP A 494 11.95 -23.64 9.20
C ASP A 494 11.57 -22.21 8.79
N TYR A 495 11.90 -21.80 7.55
CA TYR A 495 11.37 -20.60 6.91
C TYR A 495 10.76 -20.94 5.54
N VAL A 496 9.72 -20.17 5.19
CA VAL A 496 8.84 -20.18 4.01
C VAL A 496 7.54 -21.01 4.18
N LEU A 497 6.46 -20.30 4.47
CA LEU A 497 5.07 -20.78 4.41
C LEU A 497 4.39 -20.13 3.19
N ALA A 498 4.25 -20.85 2.08
CA ALA A 498 3.30 -20.49 1.03
C ALA A 498 2.09 -21.41 1.17
N THR A 499 0.98 -20.89 1.68
CA THR A 499 -0.23 -21.67 1.89
C THR A 499 -1.02 -21.76 0.58
N VAL A 500 -1.03 -22.95 -0.05
CA VAL A 500 -1.80 -23.25 -1.27
C VAL A 500 -2.84 -24.33 -0.93
N GLY A 501 -3.99 -23.93 -0.38
CA GLY A 501 -5.02 -24.89 0.05
C GLY A 501 -4.48 -26.01 0.96
N ASN A 502 -4.89 -27.26 0.71
CA ASN A 502 -4.51 -28.44 1.51
C ASN A 502 -3.10 -29.02 1.22
N ASN A 503 -2.32 -28.42 0.31
CA ASN A 503 -0.99 -28.92 -0.02
C ASN A 503 0.10 -27.94 0.44
N ILE A 504 1.07 -28.47 1.19
CA ILE A 504 2.19 -27.74 1.76
C ILE A 504 3.45 -28.04 0.92
N MET A 505 4.07 -27.03 0.32
CA MET A 505 5.43 -27.17 -0.23
C MET A 505 6.44 -26.97 0.89
N ARG A 506 7.38 -27.92 1.07
CA ARG A 506 8.44 -27.87 2.08
C ARG A 506 9.81 -28.06 1.42
N SER A 507 10.84 -27.34 1.89
CA SER A 507 12.25 -27.65 1.59
C SER A 507 12.95 -28.19 2.85
N SER A 508 13.95 -29.06 2.69
CA SER A 508 14.69 -29.75 3.75
C SER A 508 16.16 -29.92 3.33
N PRO A 509 17.15 -30.13 4.24
CA PRO A 509 18.57 -29.99 3.88
C PRO A 509 19.27 -31.23 3.28
N GLN A 510 20.13 -30.98 2.27
CA GLN A 510 21.39 -31.64 1.87
C GLN A 510 21.54 -32.61 0.65
N ASN A 511 22.43 -32.15 -0.27
CA ASN A 511 23.22 -32.78 -1.35
C ASN A 511 22.63 -33.85 -2.29
N GLN A 512 22.11 -33.43 -3.48
CA GLN A 512 22.19 -33.97 -4.87
C GLN A 512 21.32 -33.21 -5.92
N ILE A 513 21.71 -33.20 -7.21
CA ILE A 513 21.00 -32.54 -8.33
C ILE A 513 19.72 -33.32 -8.69
N ALA A 514 18.54 -32.68 -8.67
CA ALA A 514 17.26 -33.31 -9.03
C ALA A 514 16.57 -32.60 -10.22
N ALA A 515 16.05 -33.40 -11.17
CA ALA A 515 15.04 -32.98 -12.15
C ALA A 515 13.70 -33.61 -11.75
N GLY A 516 12.59 -32.86 -11.87
CA GLY A 516 11.27 -33.34 -11.44
C GLY A 516 10.10 -32.75 -12.23
N THR A 517 8.98 -33.49 -12.25
CA THR A 517 7.71 -33.08 -12.85
C THR A 517 6.68 -32.97 -11.74
N ALA A 518 5.99 -31.83 -11.63
CA ALA A 518 4.87 -31.65 -10.70
C ALA A 518 3.56 -31.67 -11.49
N ASP A 519 2.76 -32.70 -11.23
CA ASP A 519 1.43 -32.88 -11.81
C ASP A 519 0.42 -32.03 -11.02
N PHE A 520 -0.28 -31.09 -11.68
CA PHE A 520 -1.39 -30.32 -11.08
C PHE A 520 -2.78 -30.69 -11.64
N PRO A 521 -3.17 -31.98 -11.74
CA PRO A 521 -4.47 -32.33 -12.29
C PRO A 521 -5.59 -31.87 -11.35
N GLY A 522 -6.31 -30.82 -11.76
CA GLY A 522 -7.50 -30.30 -11.08
C GLY A 522 -7.28 -29.19 -10.04
N ASN A 523 -6.10 -28.54 -10.03
CA ASN A 523 -5.82 -27.37 -9.18
C ASN A 523 -5.29 -26.20 -10.02
N SER A 524 -5.74 -24.98 -9.69
CA SER A 524 -5.29 -23.72 -10.29
C SER A 524 -4.11 -23.11 -9.52
N LEU A 525 -3.03 -22.73 -10.21
CA LEU A 525 -2.01 -21.83 -9.69
C LEU A 525 -2.46 -20.39 -9.91
N THR A 526 -2.82 -19.69 -8.83
CA THR A 526 -3.15 -18.25 -8.88
C THR A 526 -1.93 -17.47 -8.43
N VAL A 527 -1.40 -16.61 -9.31
CA VAL A 527 -0.35 -15.64 -9.00
C VAL A 527 -1.06 -14.32 -8.67
N PRO A 528 -1.11 -13.91 -7.38
CA PRO A 528 -1.87 -12.73 -6.95
C PRO A 528 -1.21 -11.44 -7.43
N SER A 529 -2.01 -10.42 -7.74
CA SER A 529 -1.54 -9.11 -8.20
C SER A 529 -0.27 -8.63 -7.49
N GLY A 530 0.73 -8.25 -8.29
CA GLY A 530 2.03 -7.77 -7.84
C GLY A 530 3.06 -8.85 -7.53
N THR A 531 2.68 -10.13 -7.52
CA THR A 531 3.57 -11.22 -7.14
C THR A 531 4.45 -11.68 -8.31
N ARG A 532 5.73 -11.95 -8.01
CA ARG A 532 6.69 -12.55 -8.94
C ARG A 532 7.11 -13.95 -8.47
N PHE A 533 6.86 -14.95 -9.30
CA PHE A 533 7.34 -16.30 -9.07
C PHE A 533 8.68 -16.48 -9.79
N LEU A 534 9.74 -16.85 -9.06
CA LEU A 534 11.09 -17.01 -9.59
C LEU A 534 11.61 -18.43 -9.41
N LEU A 535 12.24 -18.96 -10.45
CA LEU A 535 12.99 -20.21 -10.43
C LEU A 535 14.44 -19.88 -10.74
N LYS A 536 15.34 -20.19 -9.80
CA LYS A 536 16.77 -19.93 -9.95
C LYS A 536 17.56 -21.24 -9.88
N GLN A 537 18.47 -21.44 -10.83
CA GLN A 537 19.41 -22.56 -10.83
C GLN A 537 20.76 -22.07 -11.33
N GLN A 538 21.78 -22.03 -10.46
CA GLN A 538 23.06 -21.37 -10.80
C GLN A 538 22.84 -19.90 -11.24
N SER A 539 23.58 -19.41 -12.22
CA SER A 539 23.41 -18.06 -12.79
C SER A 539 22.17 -17.90 -13.71
N GLN A 540 21.18 -18.79 -13.61
CA GLN A 540 20.05 -18.88 -14.54
C GLN A 540 18.72 -18.65 -13.79
N THR A 541 17.79 -17.90 -14.40
CA THR A 541 16.49 -17.53 -13.81
C THR A 541 15.36 -17.73 -14.81
N ALA A 542 14.18 -18.18 -14.36
CA ALA A 542 12.91 -18.10 -15.09
C ALA A 542 11.83 -17.50 -14.17
N SER A 543 10.88 -16.73 -14.73
CA SER A 543 9.88 -16.01 -13.91
C SER A 543 8.46 -16.01 -14.48
N ILE A 544 7.47 -15.89 -13.60
CA ILE A 544 6.07 -15.61 -13.93
C ILE A 544 5.63 -14.39 -13.09
N ASN A 545 5.09 -13.34 -13.73
CA ASN A 545 4.83 -12.06 -13.08
C ASN A 545 3.36 -11.63 -13.24
N SER A 546 2.58 -11.67 -12.16
CA SER A 546 1.27 -11.02 -12.15
C SER A 546 1.46 -9.54 -11.85
N GLY A 547 1.10 -8.65 -12.78
CA GLY A 547 1.29 -7.21 -12.63
C GLY A 547 0.19 -6.58 -11.79
N GLN A 548 -0.62 -5.66 -12.34
CA GLN A 548 -1.74 -5.02 -11.62
C GLN A 548 -2.99 -5.92 -11.49
N GLY A 549 -2.89 -7.19 -11.91
CA GLY A 549 -3.99 -8.14 -11.99
C GLY A 549 -3.58 -9.53 -11.53
N GLU A 550 -4.53 -10.44 -11.38
CA GLU A 550 -4.25 -11.85 -11.09
C GLU A 550 -3.91 -12.60 -12.39
N LEU A 551 -2.98 -13.55 -12.28
CA LEU A 551 -2.67 -14.50 -13.34
C LEU A 551 -3.00 -15.91 -12.85
N ILE A 552 -3.98 -16.54 -13.49
CA ILE A 552 -4.42 -17.90 -13.13
C ILE A 552 -3.92 -18.87 -14.21
N LEU A 553 -3.19 -19.89 -13.79
CA LEU A 553 -2.76 -21.04 -14.59
C LEU A 553 -3.50 -22.27 -14.09
N ASP A 554 -4.46 -22.79 -14.86
CA ASP A 554 -5.29 -23.95 -14.47
C ASP A 554 -5.18 -25.12 -15.46
N GLY A 555 -5.21 -26.36 -14.96
CA GLY A 555 -5.42 -27.58 -15.76
C GLY A 555 -4.19 -28.24 -16.41
N GLY A 556 -2.95 -27.77 -16.15
CA GLY A 556 -1.75 -28.24 -16.83
C GLY A 556 -0.67 -28.91 -15.96
N GLN A 557 0.46 -29.25 -16.59
CA GLN A 557 1.69 -29.73 -15.93
C GLN A 557 2.78 -28.65 -15.94
N VAL A 558 3.38 -28.39 -14.78
CA VAL A 558 4.61 -27.60 -14.71
C VAL A 558 5.80 -28.53 -14.55
N SER A 559 6.72 -28.53 -15.51
CA SER A 559 7.98 -29.25 -15.39
C SER A 559 9.13 -28.28 -15.15
N PHE A 560 10.02 -28.65 -14.22
CA PHE A 560 11.22 -27.88 -13.89
C PHE A 560 12.47 -28.77 -13.97
N GLY A 561 13.46 -28.34 -14.75
CA GLY A 561 14.74 -29.03 -14.77
C GLY A 561 15.64 -28.62 -15.94
N PRO A 562 16.88 -29.13 -15.97
CA PRO A 562 17.76 -28.93 -17.11
C PRO A 562 17.16 -29.61 -18.35
N ASN A 563 17.13 -28.90 -19.49
CA ASN A 563 17.06 -29.60 -20.79
C ASN A 563 18.31 -30.50 -20.95
N ALA A 564 18.38 -31.28 -22.04
CA ALA A 564 19.52 -32.16 -22.32
C ALA A 564 20.90 -31.48 -22.30
N ASN A 565 20.95 -30.13 -22.28
CA ASN A 565 22.15 -29.31 -22.27
C ASN A 565 22.40 -28.57 -20.94
N GLY A 566 21.59 -28.77 -19.89
CA GLY A 566 21.84 -28.18 -18.57
C GLY A 566 21.25 -26.77 -18.34
N SER A 567 20.27 -26.32 -19.13
CA SER A 567 19.59 -25.02 -18.97
C SER A 567 18.21 -25.17 -18.33
N PRO A 568 17.73 -24.22 -17.51
CA PRO A 568 16.46 -24.38 -16.81
C PRO A 568 15.34 -24.24 -17.83
N VAL A 569 14.45 -25.22 -17.85
CA VAL A 569 13.21 -25.16 -18.62
C VAL A 569 12.07 -24.93 -17.65
N LEU A 570 11.33 -23.85 -17.86
CA LEU A 570 9.96 -23.68 -17.37
C LEU A 570 9.06 -24.17 -18.50
N ASP A 571 8.55 -25.39 -18.38
CA ASP A 571 7.62 -25.95 -19.36
C ASP A 571 6.21 -25.93 -18.76
N LEU A 572 5.33 -25.13 -19.37
CA LEU A 572 3.93 -24.99 -19.01
C LEU A 572 3.11 -25.68 -20.10
N ASN A 573 2.83 -26.97 -19.91
CA ASN A 573 2.04 -27.76 -20.86
C ASN A 573 0.59 -27.87 -20.38
N ASP A 574 -0.35 -27.72 -21.31
CA ASP A 574 -1.81 -27.91 -21.12
C ASP A 574 -2.47 -26.93 -20.14
N PHE A 575 -1.87 -25.75 -19.89
CA PHE A 575 -2.45 -24.74 -19.03
C PHE A 575 -3.48 -23.83 -19.74
N HIS A 576 -4.56 -23.53 -19.04
CA HIS A 576 -5.43 -22.39 -19.31
C HIS A 576 -4.85 -21.15 -18.62
N VAL A 577 -4.51 -20.13 -19.41
CA VAL A 577 -4.02 -18.84 -18.90
C VAL A 577 -5.18 -17.86 -18.86
N THR A 578 -5.49 -17.32 -17.67
CA THR A 578 -6.46 -16.23 -17.48
C THR A 578 -5.73 -15.02 -16.91
N ALA A 579 -5.81 -13.88 -17.60
CA ALA A 579 -5.22 -12.61 -17.17
C ALA A 579 -6.29 -11.53 -16.94
N THR A 580 -6.12 -10.71 -15.88
CA THR A 580 -6.73 -9.37 -15.75
C THR A 580 -5.73 -8.27 -16.19
N SER A 581 -6.14 -7.00 -16.28
CA SER A 581 -5.35 -5.96 -16.95
C SER A 581 -3.95 -5.74 -16.34
N GLY A 582 -2.91 -5.65 -17.18
CA GLY A 582 -1.56 -5.27 -16.77
C GLY A 582 -0.67 -6.43 -16.32
N ASN A 583 -0.89 -7.65 -16.81
CA ASN A 583 -0.08 -8.83 -16.48
C ASN A 583 1.10 -9.04 -17.45
N SER A 584 2.18 -9.69 -17.00
CA SER A 584 3.33 -9.99 -17.87
C SER A 584 3.82 -11.42 -17.74
N LEU A 585 4.08 -12.05 -18.87
CA LEU A 585 4.82 -13.31 -18.93
C LEU A 585 6.25 -12.99 -19.37
N GLY A 586 7.12 -12.78 -18.40
CA GLY A 586 8.52 -12.44 -18.63
C GLY A 586 9.42 -13.67 -18.70
N ILE A 587 10.09 -13.89 -19.82
CA ILE A 587 11.14 -14.89 -19.97
C ILE A 587 12.50 -14.17 -19.88
N ALA A 588 13.08 -14.10 -18.68
CA ALA A 588 14.41 -13.53 -18.49
C ALA A 588 15.49 -14.61 -18.71
N SER A 589 15.90 -14.88 -19.96
CA SER A 589 16.95 -15.88 -20.20
C SER A 589 18.34 -15.24 -20.19
N SER A 590 19.19 -15.60 -19.22
CA SER A 590 20.53 -15.00 -19.14
C SER A 590 21.57 -15.56 -20.14
N ILE A 591 21.39 -16.67 -20.89
CA ILE A 591 22.31 -17.07 -22.00
C ILE A 591 21.67 -17.98 -23.09
N ARG A 592 22.18 -17.83 -24.33
CA ARG A 592 22.14 -18.64 -25.59
C ARG A 592 21.30 -19.94 -25.62
N ASN A 593 20.38 -19.97 -26.59
CA ASN A 593 19.60 -21.13 -27.08
C ASN A 593 18.56 -21.71 -26.11
N ASN A 594 17.73 -20.86 -25.49
CA ASN A 594 16.56 -21.32 -24.75
C ASN A 594 15.25 -21.05 -25.50
N THR A 595 14.49 -22.12 -25.68
CA THR A 595 13.08 -22.11 -26.05
C THR A 595 12.30 -22.23 -24.73
N ALA A 596 11.52 -21.21 -24.37
CA ALA A 596 10.57 -21.30 -23.26
C ALA A 596 9.20 -21.60 -23.87
N THR A 597 8.94 -22.88 -24.11
CA THR A 597 7.68 -23.28 -24.75
C THR A 597 6.57 -23.22 -23.71
N VAL A 598 5.56 -22.38 -23.94
CA VAL A 598 4.35 -22.29 -23.11
C VAL A 598 3.21 -22.88 -23.92
N ASN A 599 3.16 -24.21 -24.03
CA ASN A 599 2.10 -24.88 -24.78
C ASN A 599 0.78 -24.85 -23.99
N GLY A 600 0.02 -23.77 -24.16
CA GLY A 600 -1.24 -23.58 -23.47
C GLY A 600 -2.32 -22.91 -24.33
N ARG A 601 -3.51 -22.78 -23.73
CA ARG A 601 -4.66 -22.07 -24.31
C ARG A 601 -4.77 -20.67 -23.69
N LEU A 602 -4.82 -19.62 -24.52
CA LEU A 602 -4.92 -18.22 -24.07
C LEU A 602 -6.38 -17.76 -23.95
N THR A 603 -6.79 -17.25 -22.77
CA THR A 603 -8.16 -16.78 -22.49
C THR A 603 -8.19 -15.55 -21.55
N GLY A 604 -9.31 -14.82 -21.46
CA GLY A 604 -9.54 -13.76 -20.47
C GLY A 604 -9.51 -12.31 -21.02
N PRO A 605 -9.97 -11.32 -20.22
CA PRO A 605 -10.13 -9.94 -20.69
C PRO A 605 -8.89 -9.03 -20.55
N GLY A 606 -7.82 -9.49 -19.90
CA GLY A 606 -6.66 -8.67 -19.54
C GLY A 606 -5.55 -8.60 -20.58
N ASP A 607 -4.83 -7.48 -20.59
CA ASP A 607 -3.61 -7.31 -21.37
C ASP A 607 -2.49 -8.24 -20.87
N LEU A 608 -1.73 -8.80 -21.81
CA LEU A 608 -0.60 -9.68 -21.54
C LEU A 608 0.65 -9.16 -22.26
N LEU A 609 1.72 -8.96 -21.49
CA LEU A 609 3.02 -8.53 -22.02
C LEU A 609 4.01 -9.71 -22.03
N ILE A 610 4.53 -10.06 -23.22
CA ILE A 610 5.60 -11.04 -23.41
C ILE A 610 6.93 -10.30 -23.50
N LEU A 611 7.81 -10.55 -22.53
CA LEU A 611 9.12 -9.88 -22.43
C LEU A 611 10.28 -10.86 -22.55
N LEU A 612 11.31 -10.46 -23.30
CA LEU A 612 12.67 -10.98 -23.17
C LEU A 612 13.61 -9.91 -22.60
N GLU A 613 14.26 -10.24 -21.48
CA GLU A 613 15.25 -9.38 -20.81
C GLU A 613 16.68 -9.89 -21.03
N ASP A 614 17.58 -8.97 -21.41
CA ASP A 614 18.99 -9.26 -21.70
C ASP A 614 19.84 -9.06 -20.44
N GLY A 615 20.39 -10.15 -19.91
CA GLY A 615 21.25 -10.16 -18.72
C GLY A 615 22.70 -9.70 -18.95
N GLY A 616 23.09 -9.28 -20.15
CA GLY A 616 24.44 -8.74 -20.37
C GLY A 616 24.87 -8.56 -21.83
N SER A 617 25.96 -7.81 -22.04
CA SER A 617 26.42 -7.28 -23.33
C SER A 617 26.86 -8.28 -24.43
N SER A 618 26.49 -9.57 -24.38
CA SER A 618 26.84 -10.57 -25.42
C SER A 618 25.78 -11.63 -25.78
N LEU A 619 24.49 -11.37 -25.61
CA LEU A 619 23.43 -12.36 -25.89
C LEU A 619 23.00 -12.45 -27.36
N THR A 620 23.17 -13.59 -28.02
CA THR A 620 22.84 -13.82 -29.45
C THR A 620 21.63 -14.75 -29.69
N SER A 621 20.72 -14.92 -28.73
CA SER A 621 19.61 -15.89 -28.84
C SER A 621 18.22 -15.26 -28.93
N ASN A 622 17.36 -15.88 -29.75
CA ASN A 622 15.92 -15.61 -29.78
C ASN A 622 15.21 -16.46 -28.72
N GLY A 623 14.23 -15.90 -28.01
CA GLY A 623 13.30 -16.66 -27.17
C GLY A 623 11.96 -16.83 -27.88
N VAL A 624 11.37 -18.02 -27.81
CA VAL A 624 10.08 -18.34 -28.46
C VAL A 624 9.04 -18.60 -27.39
N VAL A 625 7.86 -17.99 -27.52
CA VAL A 625 6.64 -18.30 -26.77
C VAL A 625 5.62 -18.85 -27.75
N ALA A 626 5.14 -20.07 -27.52
CA ALA A 626 4.28 -20.78 -28.48
C ALA A 626 2.94 -21.18 -27.87
N PHE A 627 1.84 -20.57 -28.27
CA PHE A 627 0.50 -20.96 -27.79
C PHE A 627 -0.09 -22.06 -28.67
N ALA A 628 -0.72 -23.06 -28.05
CA ALA A 628 -1.33 -24.19 -28.77
C ALA A 628 -2.69 -23.81 -29.39
N GLU A 629 -3.48 -22.99 -28.70
CA GLU A 629 -4.78 -22.50 -29.15
C GLU A 629 -5.05 -21.10 -28.55
N VAL A 630 -5.70 -20.21 -29.30
CA VAL A 630 -6.27 -18.96 -28.78
C VAL A 630 -7.79 -19.11 -28.81
N ASP A 631 -8.46 -18.95 -27.67
CA ASP A 631 -9.94 -18.94 -27.68
C ASP A 631 -10.42 -17.62 -28.30
N GLU A 632 -10.82 -17.67 -29.57
CA GLU A 632 -11.28 -16.53 -30.38
C GLU A 632 -12.44 -15.74 -29.73
N LYS A 633 -13.16 -16.35 -28.78
CA LYS A 633 -14.24 -15.71 -28.00
C LYS A 633 -13.85 -15.40 -26.55
N GLY A 634 -12.74 -15.96 -26.08
CA GLY A 634 -12.31 -15.93 -24.69
C GLY A 634 -11.28 -14.84 -24.38
N TYR A 635 -10.32 -14.59 -25.27
CA TYR A 635 -9.31 -13.54 -25.06
C TYR A 635 -9.74 -12.20 -25.68
N THR A 636 -9.81 -11.14 -24.87
CA THR A 636 -10.24 -9.80 -25.35
C THR A 636 -9.26 -8.67 -25.01
N GLY A 637 -8.12 -8.98 -24.40
CA GLY A 637 -7.07 -8.03 -24.06
C GLY A 637 -6.07 -7.75 -25.19
N LYS A 638 -5.09 -6.89 -24.90
CA LYS A 638 -3.94 -6.59 -25.77
C LYS A 638 -2.76 -7.50 -25.43
N LEU A 639 -2.28 -8.23 -26.44
CA LEU A 639 -1.03 -8.98 -26.39
C LEU A 639 0.10 -8.08 -26.88
N THR A 640 1.10 -7.81 -26.04
CA THR A 640 2.28 -7.02 -26.42
C THR A 640 3.51 -7.90 -26.41
N VAL A 641 4.32 -7.85 -27.48
CA VAL A 641 5.57 -8.62 -27.58
C VAL A 641 6.75 -7.66 -27.66
N GLN A 642 7.68 -7.76 -26.71
CA GLN A 642 8.83 -6.87 -26.64
C GLN A 642 10.14 -7.64 -26.39
N GLY A 643 11.12 -7.43 -27.27
CA GLY A 643 12.52 -7.84 -27.03
C GLY A 643 13.38 -6.64 -26.62
N ARG A 644 14.13 -6.76 -25.50
CA ARG A 644 15.14 -5.77 -25.05
C ARG A 644 16.56 -6.29 -25.33
N GLY A 645 17.48 -5.39 -25.71
CA GLY A 645 18.92 -5.70 -25.85
C GLY A 645 19.51 -5.64 -27.27
N SER A 646 20.84 -5.81 -27.36
CA SER A 646 21.59 -5.60 -28.60
C SER A 646 21.51 -6.75 -29.60
N SER A 647 21.08 -7.97 -29.22
CA SER A 647 21.34 -9.14 -30.09
C SER A 647 20.33 -10.33 -30.10
N GLY A 648 19.09 -10.20 -29.59
CA GLY A 648 18.02 -11.24 -29.72
C GLY A 648 16.60 -10.72 -30.00
N ASN A 649 15.73 -11.55 -30.61
CA ASN A 649 14.30 -11.29 -30.84
C ASN A 649 13.40 -12.06 -29.86
N ALA A 650 12.27 -11.46 -29.45
CA ALA A 650 11.17 -12.14 -28.75
C ALA A 650 10.16 -12.66 -29.77
N ILE A 651 10.12 -13.97 -30.00
CA ILE A 651 9.31 -14.61 -31.03
C ILE A 651 8.00 -15.11 -30.40
N LEU A 652 6.88 -14.61 -30.90
CA LEU A 652 5.56 -15.17 -30.65
C LEU A 652 5.20 -16.14 -31.77
N ASP A 653 4.76 -17.33 -31.39
CA ASP A 653 4.41 -18.44 -32.28
C ASP A 653 3.00 -18.93 -31.95
N PHE A 654 2.12 -19.02 -32.95
CA PHE A 654 0.79 -19.60 -32.76
C PHE A 654 0.81 -20.96 -33.46
N ASN A 655 0.74 -22.05 -32.70
CA ASN A 655 0.79 -23.41 -33.24
C ASN A 655 -0.52 -23.86 -33.91
N SER A 656 -1.49 -22.95 -34.07
CA SER A 656 -2.79 -23.13 -34.74
C SER A 656 -3.20 -21.85 -35.48
N ASP A 657 -4.21 -21.95 -36.34
CA ASP A 657 -4.83 -20.79 -36.99
C ASP A 657 -5.48 -19.88 -35.93
N VAL A 658 -5.38 -18.56 -36.11
CA VAL A 658 -5.92 -17.57 -35.14
C VAL A 658 -6.64 -16.43 -35.85
N ASP A 659 -7.81 -16.04 -35.33
CA ASP A 659 -8.59 -14.89 -35.78
C ASP A 659 -8.74 -13.82 -34.68
N PHE A 660 -8.03 -12.70 -34.84
CA PHE A 660 -8.10 -11.48 -34.00
C PHE A 660 -9.07 -10.43 -34.54
N THR A 661 -10.07 -10.81 -35.34
CA THR A 661 -11.07 -9.84 -35.84
C THR A 661 -12.13 -9.44 -34.83
N GLY A 662 -12.18 -10.13 -33.68
CA GLY A 662 -13.01 -9.79 -32.53
C GLY A 662 -12.41 -8.72 -31.60
N GLY A 663 -12.30 -9.03 -30.30
CA GLY A 663 -11.96 -8.07 -29.25
C GLY A 663 -10.46 -7.83 -29.03
N ALA A 664 -9.63 -8.86 -29.14
CA ALA A 664 -8.20 -8.80 -28.81
C ALA A 664 -7.34 -8.07 -29.85
N ALA A 665 -6.18 -7.57 -29.42
CA ALA A 665 -5.20 -6.88 -30.27
C ALA A 665 -3.78 -7.41 -30.03
N LEU A 666 -2.90 -7.30 -31.03
CA LEU A 666 -1.48 -7.62 -30.96
C LEU A 666 -0.63 -6.39 -31.29
N GLU A 667 0.35 -6.12 -30.43
CA GLU A 667 1.34 -5.06 -30.63
C GLU A 667 2.76 -5.61 -30.53
N LEU A 668 3.55 -5.38 -31.58
CA LEU A 668 4.98 -5.67 -31.59
C LEU A 668 5.74 -4.40 -31.22
N ILE A 669 6.66 -4.51 -30.25
CA ILE A 669 7.50 -3.39 -29.80
C ILE A 669 8.97 -3.77 -29.89
N GLY A 670 9.81 -2.85 -30.38
CA GLY A 670 11.25 -3.06 -30.48
C GLY A 670 11.58 -4.28 -31.37
N LYS A 671 12.23 -5.29 -30.77
CA LYS A 671 12.58 -6.56 -31.44
C LYS A 671 11.56 -7.69 -31.21
N GLY A 672 10.32 -7.37 -30.82
CA GLY A 672 9.22 -8.34 -30.81
C GLY A 672 8.93 -8.84 -32.23
N THR A 673 8.85 -10.15 -32.43
CA THR A 673 8.70 -10.79 -33.75
C THR A 673 7.50 -11.74 -33.72
N LEU A 674 6.66 -11.66 -34.74
CA LEU A 674 5.60 -12.63 -34.97
C LEU A 674 6.08 -13.69 -35.97
N LYS A 675 6.07 -14.96 -35.57
CA LYS A 675 6.31 -16.10 -36.47
C LYS A 675 5.01 -16.49 -37.15
N VAL A 676 5.05 -16.56 -38.49
CA VAL A 676 3.87 -16.84 -39.32
C VAL A 676 4.08 -18.16 -40.07
N ASP A 677 3.72 -19.26 -39.41
CA ASP A 677 3.67 -20.62 -39.97
C ASP A 677 2.23 -21.18 -40.09
N GLN A 678 1.23 -20.51 -39.51
CA GLN A 678 -0.20 -20.81 -39.62
C GLN A 678 -0.97 -19.68 -40.34
N ALA A 679 -2.30 -19.83 -40.48
CA ALA A 679 -3.17 -18.75 -40.96
C ALA A 679 -3.56 -17.82 -39.81
N LEU A 680 -3.11 -16.57 -39.89
CA LEU A 680 -3.39 -15.53 -38.89
C LEU A 680 -4.26 -14.43 -39.51
N THR A 681 -5.37 -14.07 -38.88
CA THR A 681 -6.28 -13.02 -39.35
C THR A 681 -6.41 -11.91 -38.32
N PHE A 682 -6.33 -10.64 -38.74
CA PHE A 682 -6.47 -9.46 -37.88
C PHE A 682 -7.39 -8.42 -38.53
N GLN A 683 -8.14 -7.64 -37.74
CA GLN A 683 -8.59 -6.32 -38.20
C GLN A 683 -7.39 -5.36 -38.22
N ALA A 684 -7.36 -4.40 -39.14
CA ALA A 684 -6.24 -3.47 -39.28
C ALA A 684 -5.85 -2.83 -37.94
N SER A 685 -6.80 -2.25 -37.20
CA SER A 685 -6.61 -1.62 -35.89
C SER A 685 -6.11 -2.55 -34.79
N LYS A 686 -6.10 -3.86 -35.01
CA LYS A 686 -5.75 -4.89 -34.03
C LYS A 686 -4.35 -5.45 -34.22
N LEU A 687 -3.61 -5.04 -35.25
CA LEU A 687 -2.21 -5.42 -35.42
C LEU A 687 -1.35 -4.18 -35.62
N SER A 688 -0.41 -3.96 -34.71
CA SER A 688 0.51 -2.83 -34.77
C SER A 688 1.97 -3.24 -34.58
N ASP A 689 2.86 -2.50 -35.25
CA ASP A 689 4.31 -2.70 -35.17
C ASP A 689 5.07 -1.37 -35.29
N PRO A 690 6.37 -1.32 -34.95
CA PRO A 690 7.13 -0.06 -34.93
C PRO A 690 7.41 0.56 -36.30
N VAL A 691 7.36 -0.24 -37.37
CA VAL A 691 7.61 0.15 -38.75
C VAL A 691 6.34 0.72 -39.38
N ASN A 692 5.22 0.03 -39.24
CA ASN A 692 3.98 0.38 -39.94
C ASN A 692 3.00 1.19 -39.07
N GLY A 693 3.21 1.25 -37.75
CA GLY A 693 2.19 1.74 -36.82
C GLY A 693 1.05 0.74 -36.77
N THR A 694 0.02 0.93 -37.60
CA THR A 694 -1.04 -0.06 -37.84
C THR A 694 -0.75 -0.80 -39.14
N VAL A 695 -0.75 -2.15 -39.12
CA VAL A 695 -0.44 -2.92 -40.34
C VAL A 695 -1.53 -2.69 -41.39
N PRO A 696 -1.16 -2.38 -42.65
CA PRO A 696 -2.14 -2.13 -43.70
C PRO A 696 -3.01 -3.36 -44.01
N PRO A 697 -4.26 -3.18 -44.47
CA PRO A 697 -5.08 -4.28 -44.95
C PRO A 697 -4.43 -4.98 -46.16
N GLY A 698 -4.41 -6.31 -46.14
CA GLY A 698 -3.77 -7.11 -47.18
C GLY A 698 -3.69 -8.59 -46.81
N VAL A 699 -3.28 -9.41 -47.78
CA VAL A 699 -2.88 -10.80 -47.53
C VAL A 699 -1.38 -10.87 -47.79
N TYR A 700 -0.63 -11.37 -46.81
CA TYR A 700 0.83 -11.39 -46.82
C TYR A 700 1.31 -12.84 -46.67
N SER A 701 2.05 -13.31 -47.67
CA SER A 701 2.68 -14.63 -47.66
C SER A 701 4.06 -14.57 -48.33
N GLY A 702 5.00 -15.43 -47.90
CA GLY A 702 6.31 -15.48 -48.54
C GLY A 702 7.04 -14.13 -48.53
N VAL A 703 7.40 -13.65 -49.73
CA VAL A 703 8.07 -12.36 -49.96
C VAL A 703 7.24 -11.13 -49.56
N GLU A 704 5.91 -11.24 -49.54
CA GLU A 704 5.04 -10.13 -49.12
C GLU A 704 5.10 -9.91 -47.60
N LEU A 705 5.28 -10.99 -46.83
CA LEU A 705 5.48 -10.95 -45.39
C LEU A 705 6.81 -10.30 -45.03
N GLU A 706 7.87 -10.66 -45.76
CA GLU A 706 9.20 -10.06 -45.59
C GLU A 706 9.21 -8.55 -45.89
N ALA A 707 8.31 -8.07 -46.75
CA ALA A 707 8.16 -6.66 -47.09
C ALA A 707 7.51 -5.82 -45.97
N LEU A 708 6.80 -6.45 -45.01
CA LEU A 708 6.22 -5.75 -43.85
C LEU A 708 7.28 -5.30 -42.84
N GLY A 709 8.42 -5.99 -42.76
CA GLY A 709 9.55 -5.61 -41.92
C GLY A 709 10.13 -6.74 -41.08
N ALA A 710 11.20 -6.43 -40.33
CA ALA A 710 11.98 -7.42 -39.57
C ALA A 710 11.23 -8.03 -38.36
N ASN A 711 10.08 -7.47 -38.00
CA ASN A 711 9.20 -7.97 -36.94
C ASN A 711 8.31 -9.15 -37.40
N TYR A 712 8.38 -9.55 -38.67
CA TYR A 712 7.60 -10.68 -39.21
C TYR A 712 8.53 -11.78 -39.72
N LEU A 713 8.42 -12.96 -39.12
CA LEU A 713 9.21 -14.13 -39.51
C LEU A 713 8.35 -15.06 -40.37
N ASN A 714 8.63 -15.08 -41.67
CA ASN A 714 7.99 -15.98 -42.62
C ASN A 714 8.43 -17.43 -42.36
N ALA A 715 7.48 -18.28 -41.98
CA ALA A 715 7.69 -19.70 -41.72
C ALA A 715 6.73 -20.61 -42.52
N GLY A 716 6.11 -20.08 -43.59
CA GLY A 716 5.25 -20.83 -44.51
C GLY A 716 3.75 -20.63 -44.34
N GLY A 717 3.33 -19.80 -43.38
CA GLY A 717 1.93 -19.44 -43.12
C GLY A 717 1.42 -18.25 -43.94
N THR A 718 0.23 -17.75 -43.59
CA THR A 718 -0.39 -16.58 -44.24
C THR A 718 -0.91 -15.60 -43.20
N LEU A 719 -0.54 -14.33 -43.32
CA LEU A 719 -1.08 -13.23 -42.50
C LEU A 719 -2.13 -12.47 -43.31
N THR A 720 -3.37 -12.42 -42.83
CA THR A 720 -4.48 -11.66 -43.44
C THR A 720 -4.86 -10.49 -42.53
N VAL A 721 -4.76 -9.28 -43.02
CA VAL A 721 -5.22 -8.07 -42.34
C VAL A 721 -6.44 -7.52 -43.07
N LEU A 722 -7.59 -7.52 -42.41
CA LEU A 722 -8.85 -7.02 -42.95
C LEU A 722 -8.95 -5.49 -42.77
N PRO A 723 -9.60 -4.79 -43.70
CA PRO A 723 -9.91 -3.37 -43.52
C PRO A 723 -10.96 -3.19 -42.41
N GLU A 724 -10.92 -2.05 -41.74
CA GLU A 724 -11.88 -1.71 -40.68
C GLU A 724 -13.34 -1.88 -41.15
N PRO A 725 -14.22 -2.44 -40.31
CA PRO A 725 -15.64 -2.45 -40.60
C PRO A 725 -16.16 -1.01 -40.60
N SER A 726 -16.36 -0.42 -41.79
CA SER A 726 -17.06 0.85 -41.91
C SER A 726 -18.50 0.67 -41.46
N LEU A 727 -18.98 1.54 -40.57
CA LEU A 727 -20.39 1.68 -40.17
C LEU A 727 -21.25 2.05 -41.38
N GLU A 728 -21.57 1.07 -42.22
CA GLU A 728 -22.66 1.09 -43.19
C GLU A 728 -22.90 -0.37 -43.60
N GLY A 729 -24.04 -0.91 -43.15
CA GLY A 729 -24.34 -2.34 -43.25
C GLY A 729 -24.38 -2.83 -44.69
N PHE A 730 -23.32 -3.51 -45.11
CA PHE A 730 -23.28 -4.27 -46.35
C PHE A 730 -22.58 -5.61 -46.10
N GLU A 731 -23.29 -6.70 -46.34
CA GLU A 731 -22.73 -8.04 -46.29
C GLU A 731 -22.00 -8.31 -47.62
N PHE A 732 -20.68 -8.47 -47.57
CA PHE A 732 -19.88 -8.83 -48.73
C PHE A 732 -19.93 -10.36 -48.91
N ILE A 733 -20.70 -10.83 -49.89
CA ILE A 733 -20.73 -12.27 -50.21
C ILE A 733 -19.50 -12.60 -51.08
N LYS A 734 -18.51 -13.27 -50.50
CA LYS A 734 -17.43 -13.94 -51.23
C LYS A 734 -17.89 -15.35 -51.60
N THR A 735 -17.78 -15.74 -52.86
CA THR A 735 -17.99 -17.13 -53.31
C THR A 735 -16.87 -17.55 -54.25
N ASP A 736 -16.43 -18.80 -54.12
CA ASP A 736 -15.19 -19.31 -54.71
C ASP A 736 -15.37 -20.02 -56.08
N GLU A 737 -16.51 -19.87 -56.76
CA GLU A 737 -16.70 -20.43 -58.12
C GLU A 737 -17.42 -19.47 -59.07
N ALA A 738 -17.20 -19.64 -60.38
CA ALA A 738 -17.73 -18.79 -61.45
C ALA A 738 -19.26 -18.85 -61.51
N ILE A 739 -19.92 -17.90 -60.86
CA ILE A 739 -21.38 -17.82 -60.79
C ILE A 739 -21.92 -16.85 -61.86
N THR A 740 -22.98 -17.26 -62.56
CA THR A 740 -23.74 -16.49 -63.57
C THR A 740 -25.01 -15.84 -63.01
N GLN A 741 -25.26 -15.95 -61.70
CA GLN A 741 -26.47 -15.44 -61.05
C GLN A 741 -26.22 -15.01 -59.59
N VAL A 742 -26.56 -13.77 -59.23
CA VAL A 742 -26.46 -13.27 -57.84
C VAL A 742 -27.87 -13.04 -57.29
N ASN A 743 -28.16 -13.65 -56.14
CA ASN A 743 -29.40 -13.44 -55.40
C ASN A 743 -29.09 -12.63 -54.14
N ILE A 744 -29.76 -11.48 -53.96
CA ILE A 744 -29.57 -10.63 -52.77
C ILE A 744 -30.89 -10.62 -51.99
N ALA A 745 -30.84 -11.01 -50.73
CA ALA A 745 -31.97 -10.95 -49.81
C ALA A 745 -31.84 -9.71 -48.92
N PHE A 746 -32.92 -8.94 -48.76
CA PHE A 746 -32.88 -7.69 -48.02
C PHE A 746 -33.88 -7.70 -46.85
N SER A 747 -33.38 -7.64 -45.61
CA SER A 747 -34.20 -7.39 -44.42
C SER A 747 -34.21 -5.91 -43.99
N ASN A 748 -33.32 -5.07 -44.54
CA ASN A 748 -33.00 -3.73 -44.00
C ASN A 748 -33.08 -2.56 -45.01
N LEU A 749 -33.69 -2.73 -46.19
CA LEU A 749 -33.89 -1.61 -47.12
C LEU A 749 -35.02 -0.68 -46.64
N GLN A 750 -34.87 0.63 -46.85
CA GLN A 750 -35.89 1.61 -46.51
C GLN A 750 -36.87 1.80 -47.68
N PRO A 751 -38.19 1.72 -47.42
CA PRO A 751 -39.19 1.92 -48.46
C PRO A 751 -39.10 3.32 -49.10
N GLY A 752 -39.17 3.39 -50.43
CA GLY A 752 -39.23 4.65 -51.18
C GLY A 752 -37.90 5.24 -51.63
N LEU A 753 -36.77 4.58 -51.36
CA LEU A 753 -35.46 4.95 -51.91
C LEU A 753 -35.14 4.17 -53.20
N THR A 754 -34.36 4.80 -54.07
CA THR A 754 -33.84 4.17 -55.29
C THR A 754 -32.42 3.69 -55.03
N TYR A 755 -32.08 2.48 -55.49
CA TYR A 755 -30.78 1.87 -55.25
C TYR A 755 -30.07 1.52 -56.56
N ASP A 756 -28.78 1.81 -56.60
CA ASP A 756 -27.87 1.52 -57.71
C ASP A 756 -26.90 0.40 -57.30
N LEU A 757 -26.71 -0.59 -58.18
CA LEU A 757 -25.73 -1.67 -58.00
C LEU A 757 -24.50 -1.44 -58.88
N TYR A 758 -23.33 -1.43 -58.24
CA TYR A 758 -22.02 -1.19 -58.84
C TYR A 758 -21.15 -2.45 -58.82
N ARG A 759 -20.40 -2.69 -59.90
CA ARG A 759 -19.35 -3.72 -59.96
C ARG A 759 -17.98 -3.09 -59.75
N SER A 760 -17.15 -3.70 -58.90
CA SER A 760 -15.88 -3.14 -58.41
C SER A 760 -14.85 -2.82 -59.49
N THR A 761 -14.97 -3.41 -60.68
CA THR A 761 -14.00 -3.18 -61.76
C THR A 761 -14.30 -1.96 -62.61
N ASP A 762 -15.57 -1.54 -62.74
CA ASP A 762 -15.96 -0.62 -63.83
C ASP A 762 -16.89 0.55 -63.44
N LEU A 763 -17.41 0.63 -62.21
CA LEU A 763 -18.24 1.78 -61.76
C LEU A 763 -19.42 2.13 -62.70
N VAL A 764 -19.90 1.17 -63.49
CA VAL A 764 -21.09 1.32 -64.34
C VAL A 764 -22.31 0.89 -63.52
N THR A 765 -23.36 1.71 -63.51
CA THR A 765 -24.67 1.36 -62.94
C THR A 765 -25.33 0.31 -63.82
N PHE A 766 -25.60 -0.88 -63.30
CA PHE A 766 -26.13 -1.98 -64.12
C PHE A 766 -27.65 -2.01 -64.18
N ASP A 767 -28.34 -1.48 -63.16
CA ASP A 767 -29.80 -1.31 -63.17
C ASP A 767 -30.26 -0.37 -62.06
N THR A 768 -31.46 0.19 -62.23
CA THR A 768 -32.10 1.07 -61.24
C THR A 768 -33.35 0.40 -60.70
N LEU A 769 -33.37 0.07 -59.40
CA LEU A 769 -34.50 -0.59 -58.76
C LEU A 769 -35.38 0.45 -58.05
N VAL A 770 -36.68 0.44 -58.37
CA VAL A 770 -37.70 1.26 -57.70
C VAL A 770 -38.56 0.36 -56.83
N ASP A 771 -38.48 0.52 -55.51
CA ASP A 771 -39.36 -0.18 -54.58
C ASP A 771 -40.76 0.46 -54.56
N THR A 772 -41.72 -0.17 -55.23
CA THR A 772 -43.14 0.22 -55.15
C THR A 772 -43.79 -0.51 -53.98
N ALA A 773 -43.55 0.00 -52.78
CA ALA A 773 -44.23 -0.29 -51.50
C ALA A 773 -45.32 -1.39 -51.55
N THR A 774 -44.91 -2.67 -51.45
CA THR A 774 -45.80 -3.76 -51.03
C THR A 774 -45.08 -4.67 -50.05
N THR A 775 -45.76 -5.06 -48.99
CA THR A 775 -45.27 -5.73 -47.76
C THR A 775 -44.79 -7.17 -47.91
N GLU A 776 -44.30 -7.57 -49.09
CA GLU A 776 -43.56 -8.83 -49.25
C GLU A 776 -42.11 -8.48 -49.62
N VAL A 777 -41.15 -9.10 -48.92
CA VAL A 777 -39.72 -8.89 -49.14
C VAL A 777 -39.42 -9.13 -50.64
N PRO A 778 -39.04 -8.09 -51.42
CA PRO A 778 -38.78 -8.30 -52.83
C PRO A 778 -37.41 -8.96 -52.97
N ALA A 779 -37.38 -10.20 -53.44
CA ALA A 779 -36.16 -10.82 -53.93
C ALA A 779 -36.00 -10.48 -55.42
N PHE A 780 -34.95 -9.72 -55.75
CA PHE A 780 -34.59 -9.48 -57.15
C PHE A 780 -33.47 -10.46 -57.56
N THR A 781 -33.65 -11.10 -58.71
CA THR A 781 -32.64 -11.97 -59.31
C THR A 781 -31.95 -11.24 -60.45
N PHE A 782 -30.64 -11.07 -60.34
CA PHE A 782 -29.81 -10.52 -61.42
C PHE A 782 -29.04 -11.64 -62.13
N ILE A 783 -29.07 -11.59 -63.47
CA ILE A 783 -28.30 -12.48 -64.34
C ILE A 783 -27.23 -11.64 -65.02
N ASP A 784 -25.96 -11.82 -64.62
CA ASP A 784 -24.84 -11.16 -65.30
C ASP A 784 -24.58 -11.90 -66.63
N THR A 785 -24.86 -11.22 -67.74
CA THR A 785 -24.74 -11.79 -69.09
C THR A 785 -23.35 -11.61 -69.70
N GLN A 786 -22.43 -10.92 -69.00
CA GLN A 786 -21.04 -10.75 -69.42
C GLN A 786 -20.16 -11.63 -68.54
N SER A 787 -19.57 -12.70 -69.10
CA SER A 787 -18.77 -13.69 -68.38
C SER A 787 -17.82 -13.05 -67.34
N PRO A 788 -18.06 -13.22 -66.02
CA PRO A 788 -17.29 -12.52 -65.00
C PRO A 788 -15.91 -13.17 -64.77
N PRO A 789 -14.88 -12.41 -64.37
CA PRO A 789 -13.63 -12.96 -63.86
C PRO A 789 -13.86 -13.63 -62.49
N ALA A 790 -13.00 -14.59 -62.13
CA ALA A 790 -13.19 -15.50 -60.99
C ALA A 790 -13.37 -14.87 -59.59
N LYS A 791 -13.17 -13.55 -59.45
CA LYS A 791 -13.41 -12.78 -58.21
C LYS A 791 -13.86 -11.37 -58.58
N ALA A 792 -15.10 -10.99 -58.24
CA ALA A 792 -15.64 -9.65 -58.41
C ALA A 792 -16.41 -9.22 -57.16
N PHE A 793 -16.35 -7.94 -56.80
CA PHE A 793 -17.11 -7.38 -55.68
C PHE A 793 -18.24 -6.52 -56.22
N TYR A 794 -19.40 -6.59 -55.57
CA TYR A 794 -20.56 -5.77 -55.89
C TYR A 794 -20.86 -4.84 -54.72
N ARG A 795 -21.19 -3.59 -55.02
CA ARG A 795 -21.54 -2.56 -54.05
C ARG A 795 -22.93 -2.02 -54.38
N LEU A 796 -23.84 -2.01 -53.43
CA LEU A 796 -25.14 -1.34 -53.56
C LEU A 796 -25.05 0.04 -52.92
N SER A 797 -25.67 1.06 -53.51
CA SER A 797 -25.74 2.41 -52.93
C SER A 797 -27.12 3.00 -53.13
N SER A 798 -27.69 3.61 -52.08
CA SER A 798 -28.93 4.38 -52.17
C SER A 798 -28.68 5.77 -52.75
N ARG A 799 -29.61 6.27 -53.56
CA ARG A 799 -29.64 7.65 -54.02
C ARG A 799 -30.86 8.34 -53.42
N GLU A 800 -30.65 9.45 -52.71
CA GLU A 800 -31.73 10.39 -52.41
C GLU A 800 -32.03 11.19 -53.69
N GLU A 801 -33.28 11.17 -54.15
CA GLU A 801 -33.68 12.13 -55.19
C GLU A 801 -33.61 13.55 -54.61
N PRO A 802 -33.12 14.55 -55.36
CA PRO A 802 -33.29 15.93 -54.95
C PRO A 802 -34.79 16.25 -54.97
N GLU A 803 -35.35 16.61 -53.82
CA GLU A 803 -36.73 17.10 -53.66
C GLU A 803 -37.09 18.09 -54.80
N PRO A 804 -38.21 17.92 -55.52
CA PRO A 804 -38.66 18.91 -56.46
C PRO A 804 -39.29 20.11 -55.72
N ASN A 805 -38.52 21.21 -55.69
CA ASN A 805 -38.79 22.58 -55.17
C ASN A 805 -38.55 22.84 -53.68
#